data_AF-A0A921DQF0-F1
#
_entry.id   AF-A0A921DQF0-F1
#
_cell.length_a   1.000
_cell.length_b   1.000
_cell.length_c   1.000
_cell.angle_alpha   90.00
_cell.angle_beta   90.00
_cell.angle_gamma   90.00
#
_symmetry.space_group_name_H-M   'P 1'
#
loop_
_entity.id
_entity.type
_entity.pdbx_description
1 polymer ?
#
loop_
_entity_poly.entity_id
_entity_poly.type
_entity_poly.pdbx_seq_one_letter_code
_entity_poly.pdbx_strand_id
1 'polypeptide(L)'
;MPVVHVPEHSRSLLEAISSGRSFVLDSYVFVSADDWLMAIGYPLEGEGSPERFEKALKDAVRREKPEDCFAIAPEMPESLKGHVQERDVYYTLAADAPVPSRLRGPVRHARECLTVDETRLFTPEHRRLWAEFLGRMPLPPRIRQLYSGTASALEKGAALRLLNAWDSEGQLAACLLLDYSLPCCVSYVLGAHSKTHYVPHAHDLLFAEMLERARAEGKSSILLGLGVNEGITRFKRKWGGVKDAPYELAVWQPSSSHGAKGALSDMAALLAMNIASSSGGEVSRWKFFDSLPKQRPCAMLWRLDKNGRTSWIGGSAHFFCYSFEHSLRRLFENVDTVLLEGPIDSDSMDEVARIGRTPEPDADRVIRYLSEEDIRRLERTVYGPEGFWAQLGGWQKPRTLDVRQVLAESRQWYAFFSLWTAYLERNGWTNSVDLEVWNTALDMGKSVMGMESLAEQIASLESAPMPRIVKFMKDCSFWPKLMKSNCSRYLAGDLMGMMGTSAEFPTRTGTIISVRDQRFRERMRPYIERGGTAVFVGSAHMINLRNMLAEDGFTVTRVLPTLRHRFFAWIRRDDSVVLPGNPDAPVWEKAPENVRSHALQSSVSRAGVQAASHGPLSGRALADLGARALVPEQIPPYVRAVSGRTLKSCEGFAAWTTEDSCTLVAFPSEDELAACPLDGEAYAERLERAVACALAMPGLRRITVLSPLIPAAAPEQAVVERDAWWCVKLPHSPAQKLRNMLRRAEREASISVEEWGPEHDALVDYYLKVRTLAPGTRHIFGRVGRYVRSSSEALLFSARDASGRLLAMAVGDYSALSTAFYMFAFRQDDCPPGVSDALLRALADEAERRGQTTLNLGLGIDGGIAFFKKKWGAFPAMPHLETSWTA
;
A
#
# COMPACT_ATOMS: atom_id res chain seq x y z
N MET A 1 45.00 4.40 21.75
CA MET A 1 44.94 2.99 21.27
C MET A 1 45.63 2.86 19.92
N PRO A 2 46.29 1.73 19.63
CA PRO A 2 46.91 1.47 18.33
C PRO A 2 45.85 1.34 17.21
N VAL A 3 46.30 1.52 15.96
CA VAL A 3 45.47 1.32 14.75
C VAL A 3 45.15 -0.17 14.58
N VAL A 4 43.87 -0.48 14.31
CA VAL A 4 43.39 -1.83 13.96
C VAL A 4 42.46 -1.70 12.75
N HIS A 5 42.56 -2.63 11.79
CA HIS A 5 41.71 -2.62 10.60
C HIS A 5 40.40 -3.40 10.83
N VAL A 6 39.28 -2.71 10.65
CA VAL A 6 37.93 -3.31 10.69
C VAL A 6 37.34 -3.36 9.27
N PRO A 7 36.41 -4.30 8.96
CA PRO A 7 35.72 -4.34 7.66
C PRO A 7 35.14 -2.99 7.22
N GLU A 8 34.66 -2.20 8.17
CA GLU A 8 34.03 -0.89 8.01
C GLU A 8 35.04 0.24 7.72
N HIS A 9 36.34 -0.05 7.61
CA HIS A 9 37.31 0.84 6.94
C HIS A 9 37.22 0.76 5.41
N SER A 10 36.57 -0.27 4.86
CA SER A 10 36.41 -0.44 3.42
C SER A 10 35.37 0.53 2.87
N ARG A 11 35.81 1.76 2.56
CA ARG A 11 34.94 2.84 2.05
C ARG A 11 34.15 2.40 0.82
N SER A 12 34.80 1.79 -0.17
CA SER A 12 34.13 1.27 -1.38
C SER A 12 33.07 0.21 -1.07
N LEU A 13 33.30 -0.67 -0.09
CA LEU A 13 32.29 -1.63 0.38
C LEU A 13 31.11 -0.90 1.05
N LEU A 14 31.39 0.05 1.96
CA LEU A 14 30.35 0.85 2.61
C LEU A 14 29.50 1.59 1.58
N GLU A 15 30.09 2.31 0.64
CA GLU A 15 29.38 3.05 -0.40
C GLU A 15 28.57 2.11 -1.33
N ALA A 16 29.08 0.91 -1.62
CA ALA A 16 28.38 -0.10 -2.40
C ALA A 16 27.12 -0.66 -1.71
N ILE A 17 27.20 -0.99 -0.42
CA ILE A 17 26.11 -1.64 0.34
C ILE A 17 25.14 -0.66 1.00
N SER A 18 25.61 0.54 1.39
CA SER A 18 24.79 1.56 2.06
C SER A 18 24.13 2.56 1.12
N SER A 19 24.42 2.44 -0.19
CA SER A 19 24.22 3.44 -1.25
C SER A 19 24.84 4.82 -1.01
N GLY A 20 25.55 5.02 0.11
CA GLY A 20 25.86 6.36 0.62
C GLY A 20 27.25 6.89 0.42
N ARG A 21 27.45 8.16 0.83
CA ARG A 21 28.69 8.90 0.58
C ARG A 21 29.60 8.87 1.80
N SER A 22 30.77 8.27 1.67
CA SER A 22 31.75 8.23 2.74
C SER A 22 32.67 9.44 2.73
N PHE A 23 33.02 9.94 3.91
CA PHE A 23 34.00 11.02 4.11
C PHE A 23 34.86 10.74 5.34
N VAL A 24 35.89 11.57 5.57
CA VAL A 24 36.83 11.43 6.68
C VAL A 24 36.93 12.75 7.42
N LEU A 25 36.89 12.71 8.76
CA LEU A 25 37.21 13.84 9.64
C LEU A 25 38.11 13.35 10.78
N ASP A 26 39.23 14.05 11.01
CA ASP A 26 40.21 13.76 12.07
C ASP A 26 40.61 12.26 12.17
N SER A 27 40.99 11.67 11.02
CA SER A 27 41.33 10.24 10.86
C SER A 27 40.19 9.22 11.05
N TYR A 28 38.95 9.63 11.34
CA TYR A 28 37.78 8.74 11.45
C TYR A 28 36.92 8.78 10.16
N VAL A 29 36.34 7.63 9.79
CA VAL A 29 35.44 7.50 8.64
C VAL A 29 34.00 7.81 9.05
N PHE A 30 33.26 8.48 8.18
CA PHE A 30 31.83 8.79 8.33
C PHE A 30 31.07 8.49 7.03
N VAL A 31 29.75 8.32 7.09
CA VAL A 31 28.88 8.12 5.91
C VAL A 31 27.59 8.94 6.05
N SER A 32 27.18 9.69 5.01
CA SER A 32 25.98 10.57 5.05
C SER A 32 25.24 10.85 3.71
N ALA A 33 23.99 11.31 3.86
CA ALA A 33 22.99 11.89 2.95
C ALA A 33 21.66 12.06 3.74
N ASP A 34 20.54 12.32 3.07
CA ASP A 34 19.14 12.14 3.51
C ASP A 34 18.84 12.44 5.01
N ASP A 35 18.77 11.44 5.90
CA ASP A 35 18.23 11.58 7.27
C ASP A 35 19.13 11.07 8.44
N TRP A 36 20.35 10.55 8.20
CA TRP A 36 21.20 9.93 9.24
C TRP A 36 22.72 10.26 9.21
N LEU A 37 23.50 9.80 10.21
CA LEU A 37 24.98 9.86 10.17
C LEU A 37 25.69 8.71 10.91
N MET A 38 26.49 7.92 10.19
CA MET A 38 27.39 6.90 10.78
C MET A 38 28.79 7.45 11.01
N ALA A 39 29.37 7.05 12.15
CA ALA A 39 30.74 7.31 12.54
C ALA A 39 31.49 6.01 12.87
N ILE A 40 32.67 5.85 12.27
CA ILE A 40 33.60 4.74 12.50
C ILE A 40 34.70 5.21 13.46
N GLY A 41 34.54 4.93 14.75
CA GLY A 41 35.45 5.30 15.84
C GLY A 41 36.77 4.52 15.92
N TYR A 42 37.09 3.74 14.88
CA TYR A 42 38.40 3.14 14.68
C TYR A 42 39.20 4.09 13.77
N PRO A 43 40.27 4.75 14.27
CA PRO A 43 41.03 5.68 13.45
C PRO A 43 41.76 4.93 12.33
N LEU A 44 41.83 5.55 11.15
CA LEU A 44 42.66 5.05 10.04
C LEU A 44 44.14 5.18 10.35
N GLU A 45 44.53 6.25 11.06
CA GLU A 45 45.91 6.62 11.37
C GLU A 45 46.03 7.30 12.74
N GLY A 46 47.18 7.10 13.38
CA GLY A 46 47.49 7.66 14.70
C GLY A 46 46.74 6.99 15.84
N GLU A 47 46.94 7.48 17.07
CA GLU A 47 46.23 6.95 18.23
C GLU A 47 44.79 7.47 18.31
N GLY A 48 43.87 6.55 18.62
CA GLY A 48 42.48 6.87 18.95
C GLY A 48 42.27 7.04 20.45
N SER A 49 41.43 8.02 20.81
CA SER A 49 40.82 8.18 22.13
C SER A 49 39.33 8.55 22.00
N PRO A 50 38.49 8.31 23.02
CA PRO A 50 37.07 8.66 22.97
C PRO A 50 36.81 10.16 22.78
N GLU A 51 37.63 11.03 23.36
CA GLU A 51 37.48 12.50 23.28
C GLU A 51 37.77 13.02 21.86
N ARG A 52 38.79 12.46 21.19
CA ARG A 52 39.12 12.79 19.80
C ARG A 52 37.98 12.37 18.87
N PHE A 53 37.45 11.16 19.05
CA PHE A 53 36.30 10.66 18.30
C PHE A 53 35.03 11.51 18.54
N GLU A 54 34.73 11.84 19.80
CA GLU A 54 33.55 12.66 20.15
C GLU A 54 33.59 14.05 19.51
N LYS A 55 34.79 14.66 19.41
CA LYS A 55 34.98 15.94 18.72
C LYS A 55 34.69 15.82 17.22
N ALA A 56 35.28 14.83 16.54
CA ALA A 56 35.06 14.60 15.11
C ALA A 56 33.57 14.33 14.81
N LEU A 57 32.92 13.55 15.68
CA LEU A 57 31.49 13.26 15.62
C LEU A 57 30.60 14.50 15.81
N LYS A 58 30.88 15.36 16.79
CA LYS A 58 30.15 16.63 16.99
C LYS A 58 30.28 17.57 15.80
N ASP A 59 31.41 17.53 15.10
CA ASP A 59 31.63 18.30 13.87
C ASP A 59 30.86 17.69 12.68
N ALA A 60 30.82 16.37 12.56
CA ALA A 60 30.04 15.67 11.53
C ALA A 60 28.51 15.88 11.69
N VAL A 61 27.96 15.68 12.91
CA VAL A 61 26.53 15.90 13.20
C VAL A 61 26.11 17.33 12.88
N ARG A 62 26.94 18.32 13.24
CA ARG A 62 26.68 19.74 12.95
C ARG A 62 26.69 20.07 11.46
N ARG A 63 27.47 19.32 10.66
CA ARG A 63 27.61 19.52 9.22
C ARG A 63 26.43 18.92 8.45
N GLU A 64 26.11 17.66 8.73
CA GLU A 64 25.13 16.89 7.96
C GLU A 64 23.69 17.05 8.47
N LYS A 65 23.50 17.47 9.74
CA LYS A 65 22.19 17.69 10.41
C LYS A 65 21.21 16.50 10.35
N PRO A 66 21.66 15.29 10.73
CA PRO A 66 20.83 14.08 10.67
C PRO A 66 19.73 14.06 11.76
N GLU A 67 18.67 13.28 11.53
CA GLU A 67 17.62 13.00 12.51
C GLU A 67 18.04 11.88 13.48
N ASP A 68 18.68 10.82 12.97
CA ASP A 68 19.28 9.73 13.76
C ASP A 68 20.82 9.74 13.69
N CYS A 69 21.52 9.11 14.66
CA CYS A 69 22.98 8.98 14.68
C CYS A 69 23.51 7.63 15.22
N PHE A 70 24.66 7.22 14.66
CA PHE A 70 25.18 5.85 14.68
C PHE A 70 26.69 5.88 14.91
N ALA A 71 27.20 5.13 15.88
CA ALA A 71 28.64 5.00 16.11
C ALA A 71 29.03 3.54 16.36
N ILE A 72 30.11 3.09 15.73
CA ILE A 72 30.87 1.89 16.16
C ILE A 72 32.25 2.33 16.65
N ALA A 73 32.74 1.79 17.77
CA ALA A 73 34.03 2.17 18.36
C ALA A 73 34.58 1.04 19.26
N PRO A 74 35.89 1.02 19.57
CA PRO A 74 36.43 0.09 20.57
C PRO A 74 36.08 0.48 22.02
N GLU A 75 35.84 1.77 22.27
CA GLU A 75 35.20 2.33 23.48
C GLU A 75 34.42 3.59 23.08
N MET A 76 33.21 3.77 23.61
CA MET A 76 32.37 4.93 23.34
C MET A 76 32.66 6.14 24.25
N PRO A 77 32.50 7.38 23.75
CA PRO A 77 32.55 8.59 24.57
C PRO A 77 31.54 8.56 25.72
N GLU A 78 31.86 9.20 26.85
CA GLU A 78 31.02 9.18 28.06
C GLU A 78 29.58 9.65 27.82
N SER A 79 29.39 10.63 26.93
CA SER A 79 28.09 11.12 26.46
C SER A 79 27.24 10.07 25.75
N LEU A 80 27.88 9.06 25.15
CA LEU A 80 27.25 7.97 24.40
C LEU A 80 27.28 6.62 25.13
N LYS A 81 27.96 6.47 26.27
CA LYS A 81 27.91 5.23 27.08
C LYS A 81 26.49 4.89 27.55
N GLY A 82 25.64 5.90 27.77
CA GLY A 82 24.20 5.73 28.03
C GLY A 82 23.38 5.24 26.84
N HIS A 83 23.98 5.20 25.65
CA HIS A 83 23.41 4.86 24.34
C HIS A 83 24.04 3.59 23.72
N VAL A 84 24.95 2.90 24.43
CA VAL A 84 25.56 1.63 23.99
C VAL A 84 24.55 0.48 24.06
N GLN A 85 24.54 -0.37 23.04
CA GLN A 85 23.51 -1.40 22.84
C GLN A 85 24.09 -2.79 22.55
N GLU A 86 25.06 -2.89 21.64
CA GLU A 86 25.79 -4.14 21.39
C GLU A 86 27.25 -4.06 21.84
N ARG A 87 27.78 -5.19 22.30
CA ARG A 87 29.20 -5.42 22.60
C ARG A 87 29.64 -6.76 22.04
N ASP A 88 30.74 -6.76 21.28
CA ASP A 88 31.35 -7.98 20.70
C ASP A 88 32.86 -7.74 20.50
N VAL A 89 33.54 -8.61 19.77
CA VAL A 89 34.96 -8.52 19.42
C VAL A 89 35.15 -8.98 17.97
N TYR A 90 35.90 -8.24 17.17
CA TYR A 90 36.30 -8.68 15.83
C TYR A 90 37.25 -9.88 15.92
N TYR A 91 37.15 -10.78 14.94
CA TYR A 91 38.08 -11.89 14.78
C TYR A 91 38.89 -11.73 13.50
N THR A 92 40.18 -12.04 13.58
CA THR A 92 41.15 -12.00 12.48
C THR A 92 41.84 -13.35 12.33
N LEU A 93 42.35 -13.63 11.13
CA LEU A 93 43.11 -14.85 10.81
C LEU A 93 44.28 -14.47 9.89
N ALA A 94 45.50 -14.88 10.22
CA ALA A 94 46.65 -14.66 9.36
C ALA A 94 46.48 -15.42 8.04
N ALA A 95 46.81 -14.80 6.90
CA ALA A 95 46.57 -15.41 5.59
C ALA A 95 47.43 -16.67 5.37
N ASP A 96 48.61 -16.73 5.98
CA ASP A 96 49.52 -17.89 5.98
C ASP A 96 49.05 -19.07 6.85
N ALA A 97 47.94 -18.92 7.59
CA ALA A 97 47.43 -19.96 8.48
C ALA A 97 47.25 -21.33 7.78
N PRO A 98 47.82 -22.42 8.34
CA PRO A 98 47.78 -23.73 7.71
C PRO A 98 46.43 -24.41 7.90
N VAL A 99 45.98 -25.17 6.89
CA VAL A 99 44.74 -25.98 6.98
C VAL A 99 44.81 -26.89 8.23
N PRO A 100 43.84 -26.79 9.16
CA PRO A 100 43.84 -27.56 10.41
C PRO A 100 43.98 -29.06 10.15
N SER A 101 44.77 -29.76 10.96
CA SER A 101 45.11 -31.19 10.74
C SER A 101 43.89 -32.08 10.54
N ARG A 102 42.82 -31.84 11.31
CA ARG A 102 41.52 -32.56 11.22
C ARG A 102 40.72 -32.28 9.93
N LEU A 103 41.06 -31.24 9.18
CA LEU A 103 40.38 -30.84 7.93
C LEU A 103 41.16 -31.18 6.66
N ARG A 104 42.46 -31.51 6.75
CA ARG A 104 43.29 -31.79 5.56
C ARG A 104 42.76 -32.91 4.67
N GLY A 105 42.29 -34.00 5.28
CA GLY A 105 41.60 -35.10 4.57
C GLY A 105 40.28 -34.64 3.95
N PRO A 106 39.32 -34.13 4.75
CA PRO A 106 38.05 -33.60 4.28
C PRO A 106 38.16 -32.55 3.16
N VAL A 107 39.05 -31.56 3.27
CA VAL A 107 39.27 -30.51 2.26
C VAL A 107 39.86 -31.09 0.98
N ARG A 108 40.81 -32.04 1.07
CA ARG A 108 41.33 -32.72 -0.13
C ARG A 108 40.24 -33.51 -0.83
N HIS A 109 39.39 -34.23 -0.10
CA HIS A 109 38.29 -34.98 -0.71
C HIS A 109 37.21 -34.07 -1.31
N ALA A 110 36.88 -32.96 -0.65
CA ALA A 110 36.03 -31.93 -1.26
C ALA A 110 36.64 -31.38 -2.56
N ARG A 111 37.96 -31.15 -2.61
CA ARG A 111 38.71 -30.71 -3.81
C ARG A 111 38.75 -31.78 -4.91
N GLU A 112 38.59 -33.06 -4.58
CA GLU A 112 38.48 -34.17 -5.55
C GLU A 112 37.09 -34.22 -6.22
N CYS A 113 36.05 -33.62 -5.60
CA CYS A 113 34.65 -33.70 -6.05
C CYS A 113 34.01 -32.36 -6.43
N LEU A 114 34.69 -31.23 -6.23
CA LEU A 114 34.16 -29.87 -6.47
C LEU A 114 35.10 -29.05 -7.34
N THR A 115 34.52 -28.33 -8.31
CA THR A 115 35.22 -27.29 -9.07
C THR A 115 35.10 -25.95 -8.34
N VAL A 116 36.20 -25.22 -8.19
CA VAL A 116 36.21 -23.89 -7.55
C VAL A 116 36.51 -22.79 -8.57
N ASP A 117 35.66 -21.77 -8.61
CA ASP A 117 35.85 -20.55 -9.40
C ASP A 117 35.70 -19.29 -8.54
N GLU A 118 36.13 -18.13 -9.08
CA GLU A 118 35.91 -16.83 -8.45
C GLU A 118 35.41 -15.83 -9.50
N THR A 119 34.31 -15.16 -9.21
CA THR A 119 33.58 -14.32 -10.17
C THR A 119 33.08 -13.02 -9.55
N ARG A 120 32.73 -12.05 -10.39
CA ARG A 120 31.97 -10.84 -10.01
C ARG A 120 30.49 -10.92 -10.39
N LEU A 121 30.07 -11.97 -11.12
CA LEU A 121 28.72 -12.09 -11.65
C LEU A 121 27.82 -12.85 -10.66
N PHE A 122 26.77 -12.20 -10.16
CA PHE A 122 25.76 -12.83 -9.33
C PHE A 122 24.73 -13.57 -10.20
N THR A 123 24.93 -14.88 -10.39
CA THR A 123 24.09 -15.73 -11.27
C THR A 123 22.85 -16.28 -10.54
N PRO A 124 21.86 -16.87 -11.26
CA PRO A 124 20.70 -17.52 -10.66
C PRO A 124 21.03 -18.52 -9.54
N GLU A 125 22.12 -19.26 -9.68
CA GLU A 125 22.55 -20.30 -8.74
C GLU A 125 23.00 -19.69 -7.41
N HIS A 126 23.62 -18.50 -7.45
CA HIS A 126 23.94 -17.71 -6.27
C HIS A 126 22.66 -17.19 -5.59
N ARG A 127 21.68 -16.67 -6.36
CA ARG A 127 20.38 -16.22 -5.80
C ARG A 127 19.62 -17.38 -5.16
N ARG A 128 19.60 -18.56 -5.81
CA ARG A 128 19.02 -19.80 -5.28
C ARG A 128 19.71 -20.29 -4.01
N LEU A 129 21.05 -20.32 -3.97
CA LEU A 129 21.81 -20.72 -2.79
C LEU A 129 21.58 -19.76 -1.62
N TRP A 130 21.55 -18.45 -1.87
CA TRP A 130 21.21 -17.44 -0.86
C TRP A 130 19.77 -17.65 -0.34
N ALA A 131 18.79 -17.84 -1.23
CA ALA A 131 17.40 -18.12 -0.86
C ALA A 131 17.26 -19.43 -0.07
N GLU A 132 17.93 -20.52 -0.46
CA GLU A 132 17.92 -21.80 0.26
C GLU A 132 18.50 -21.67 1.68
N PHE A 133 19.61 -20.93 1.82
CA PHE A 133 20.28 -20.74 3.10
C PHE A 133 19.43 -19.92 4.08
N LEU A 134 18.84 -18.83 3.59
CA LEU A 134 17.85 -18.02 4.31
C LEU A 134 16.62 -18.87 4.67
N GLY A 135 16.14 -19.66 3.70
CA GLY A 135 15.06 -20.66 3.82
C GLY A 135 15.17 -21.62 4.99
N ARG A 136 16.40 -21.85 5.49
CA ARG A 136 16.69 -22.85 6.52
C ARG A 136 17.21 -22.28 7.84
N MET A 137 17.60 -21.00 7.87
CA MET A 137 18.33 -20.43 9.00
C MET A 137 17.61 -19.19 9.53
N PRO A 138 17.13 -19.18 10.79
CA PRO A 138 16.65 -17.96 11.45
C PRO A 138 17.85 -17.06 11.81
N LEU A 139 18.49 -16.52 10.77
CA LEU A 139 19.53 -15.50 10.91
C LEU A 139 18.89 -14.22 11.43
N PRO A 140 19.56 -13.48 12.35
CA PRO A 140 19.19 -12.11 12.68
C PRO A 140 18.99 -11.30 11.40
N PRO A 141 17.89 -10.53 11.24
CA PRO A 141 17.54 -9.92 9.96
C PRO A 141 18.66 -9.02 9.39
N ARG A 142 19.47 -8.44 10.28
CA ARG A 142 20.71 -7.73 9.92
C ARG A 142 21.66 -8.51 9.02
N ILE A 143 21.84 -9.82 9.25
CA ILE A 143 22.67 -10.66 8.39
C ILE A 143 21.99 -10.83 7.04
N ARG A 144 20.68 -11.08 7.04
CA ARG A 144 19.88 -11.36 5.83
C ARG A 144 19.90 -10.21 4.80
N GLN A 145 19.88 -8.93 5.23
CA GLN A 145 20.03 -7.78 4.30
C GLN A 145 21.34 -7.84 3.48
N LEU A 146 22.44 -8.38 4.01
CA LEU A 146 23.68 -8.46 3.24
C LEU A 146 23.57 -9.47 2.09
N TYR A 147 22.79 -10.55 2.28
CA TYR A 147 22.52 -11.54 1.24
C TYR A 147 21.68 -10.92 0.11
N SER A 148 20.66 -10.10 0.41
CA SER A 148 19.89 -9.42 -0.65
C SER A 148 20.67 -8.29 -1.35
N GLY A 149 21.46 -7.51 -0.61
CA GLY A 149 22.30 -6.46 -1.19
C GLY A 149 23.46 -6.96 -2.07
N THR A 150 23.73 -8.27 -2.09
CA THR A 150 24.91 -8.86 -2.76
C THR A 150 25.00 -8.48 -4.25
N ALA A 151 23.89 -8.54 -5.01
CA ALA A 151 23.88 -8.25 -6.44
C ALA A 151 24.28 -6.79 -6.73
N SER A 152 23.54 -5.84 -6.16
CA SER A 152 23.79 -4.39 -6.32
C SER A 152 25.17 -3.96 -5.78
N ALA A 153 25.73 -4.69 -4.82
CA ALA A 153 27.07 -4.42 -4.30
C ALA A 153 28.20 -4.84 -5.26
N LEU A 154 28.04 -5.97 -5.97
CA LEU A 154 29.02 -6.49 -6.94
C LEU A 154 29.13 -5.64 -8.22
N GLU A 155 28.03 -5.01 -8.63
CA GLU A 155 27.98 -4.08 -9.76
C GLU A 155 28.67 -2.73 -9.46
N LYS A 156 28.77 -2.36 -8.17
CA LYS A 156 29.41 -1.12 -7.72
C LYS A 156 30.93 -1.31 -7.55
N GLY A 157 31.65 -0.20 -7.53
CA GLY A 157 33.12 -0.14 -7.67
C GLY A 157 33.98 -0.75 -6.54
N ALA A 158 33.41 -1.52 -5.61
CA ALA A 158 34.18 -2.29 -4.64
C ALA A 158 34.93 -3.45 -5.30
N ALA A 159 36.02 -3.93 -4.69
CA ALA A 159 36.74 -5.13 -5.09
C ALA A 159 36.08 -6.41 -4.53
N LEU A 160 34.75 -6.47 -4.59
CA LEU A 160 33.95 -7.62 -4.19
C LEU A 160 34.07 -8.77 -5.20
N ARG A 161 34.15 -10.01 -4.70
CA ARG A 161 34.17 -11.25 -5.48
C ARG A 161 33.41 -12.36 -4.77
N LEU A 162 32.79 -13.24 -5.55
CA LEU A 162 32.14 -14.48 -5.12
C LEU A 162 33.12 -15.63 -5.34
N LEU A 163 33.37 -16.45 -4.32
CA LEU A 163 34.25 -17.62 -4.37
C LEU A 163 33.39 -18.88 -4.18
N ASN A 164 33.36 -19.76 -5.18
CA ASN A 164 32.30 -20.75 -5.38
C ASN A 164 32.79 -22.18 -5.36
N ALA A 165 31.94 -23.13 -4.96
CA ALA A 165 32.16 -24.56 -5.15
C ALA A 165 30.98 -25.17 -5.92
N TRP A 166 31.28 -25.74 -7.09
CA TRP A 166 30.35 -26.39 -8.01
C TRP A 166 30.53 -27.90 -7.99
N ASP A 167 29.44 -28.66 -8.00
CA ASP A 167 29.48 -30.12 -8.15
C ASP A 167 29.59 -30.57 -9.62
N SER A 168 29.65 -31.89 -9.82
CA SER A 168 29.75 -32.52 -11.16
C SER A 168 28.50 -32.36 -12.03
N GLU A 169 27.37 -31.90 -11.48
CA GLU A 169 26.13 -31.61 -12.20
C GLU A 169 25.94 -30.09 -12.43
N GLY A 170 26.98 -29.30 -12.14
CA GLY A 170 26.98 -27.85 -12.31
C GLY A 170 26.13 -27.10 -11.30
N GLN A 171 25.77 -27.72 -10.17
CA GLN A 171 25.01 -27.05 -9.11
C GLN A 171 25.95 -26.42 -8.07
N LEU A 172 25.55 -25.27 -7.52
CA LEU A 172 26.36 -24.49 -6.59
C LEU A 172 26.24 -25.06 -5.16
N ALA A 173 27.20 -25.91 -4.78
CA ALA A 173 27.26 -26.55 -3.47
C ALA A 173 27.64 -25.58 -2.33
N ALA A 174 28.44 -24.54 -2.60
CA ALA A 174 28.74 -23.47 -1.64
C ALA A 174 29.25 -22.18 -2.31
N CYS A 175 29.18 -21.05 -1.60
CA CYS A 175 29.71 -19.75 -2.02
C CYS A 175 30.13 -18.90 -0.80
N LEU A 176 31.22 -18.14 -0.92
CA LEU A 176 31.62 -17.06 0.00
C LEU A 176 31.66 -15.72 -0.76
N LEU A 177 31.25 -14.62 -0.11
CA LEU A 177 31.43 -13.24 -0.61
C LEU A 177 32.63 -12.60 0.11
N LEU A 178 33.60 -12.13 -0.67
CA LEU A 178 34.88 -11.58 -0.20
C LEU A 178 35.06 -10.15 -0.69
N ASP A 179 35.56 -9.25 0.17
CA ASP A 179 36.02 -7.91 -0.23
C ASP A 179 37.54 -7.82 -0.17
N TYR A 180 38.16 -7.48 -1.31
CA TYR A 180 39.60 -7.27 -1.45
C TYR A 180 40.01 -5.79 -1.40
N SER A 181 39.07 -4.85 -1.14
CA SER A 181 39.28 -3.40 -1.23
C SER A 181 40.22 -2.84 -0.15
N LEU A 182 40.36 -3.52 1.00
CA LEU A 182 41.32 -3.12 2.04
C LEU A 182 42.76 -3.42 1.59
N PRO A 183 43.74 -2.53 1.83
CA PRO A 183 45.11 -2.69 1.31
C PRO A 183 45.77 -4.02 1.69
N CYS A 184 45.86 -4.32 3.00
CA CYS A 184 46.62 -5.45 3.54
C CYS A 184 45.75 -6.66 3.94
N CYS A 185 44.43 -6.57 3.82
CA CYS A 185 43.47 -7.56 4.31
C CYS A 185 42.49 -8.01 3.23
N VAL A 186 41.96 -9.23 3.36
CA VAL A 186 40.66 -9.62 2.76
C VAL A 186 39.60 -9.52 3.85
N SER A 187 38.40 -9.03 3.55
CA SER A 187 37.26 -9.13 4.45
C SER A 187 36.34 -10.27 4.03
N TYR A 188 36.08 -11.20 4.94
CA TYR A 188 35.04 -12.23 4.77
C TYR A 188 33.67 -11.58 5.07
N VAL A 189 32.85 -11.40 4.03
CA VAL A 189 31.58 -10.66 4.15
C VAL A 189 30.42 -11.61 4.44
N LEU A 190 30.25 -12.67 3.63
CA LEU A 190 29.16 -13.66 3.73
C LEU A 190 29.59 -15.05 3.28
N GLY A 191 28.78 -16.06 3.56
CA GLY A 191 28.87 -17.35 2.88
C GLY A 191 27.70 -18.28 3.18
N ALA A 192 27.46 -19.24 2.29
CA ALA A 192 26.47 -20.30 2.48
C ALA A 192 26.91 -21.61 1.82
N HIS A 193 26.17 -22.68 2.11
CA HIS A 193 26.32 -23.99 1.48
C HIS A 193 24.94 -24.60 1.25
N SER A 194 24.77 -25.28 0.12
CA SER A 194 23.51 -25.94 -0.22
C SER A 194 23.28 -27.14 0.70
N LYS A 195 22.01 -27.45 0.92
CA LYS A 195 21.54 -28.66 1.61
C LYS A 195 20.69 -29.55 0.72
N THR A 196 20.26 -29.02 -0.42
CA THR A 196 19.67 -29.70 -1.57
C THR A 196 20.77 -30.36 -2.39
N HIS A 197 21.76 -29.58 -2.84
CA HIS A 197 22.98 -30.04 -3.52
C HIS A 197 24.12 -30.17 -2.50
N TYR A 198 23.91 -31.02 -1.47
CA TYR A 198 24.81 -31.10 -0.33
C TYR A 198 26.07 -31.92 -0.63
N VAL A 199 27.18 -31.24 -0.89
CA VAL A 199 28.52 -31.85 -0.88
C VAL A 199 29.20 -31.64 0.48
N PRO A 200 29.63 -32.70 1.18
CA PRO A 200 30.35 -32.59 2.45
C PRO A 200 31.60 -31.70 2.32
N HIS A 201 31.83 -30.85 3.33
CA HIS A 201 33.00 -29.98 3.44
C HIS A 201 33.23 -28.95 2.31
N ALA A 202 32.25 -28.70 1.43
CA ALA A 202 32.33 -27.63 0.43
C ALA A 202 32.71 -26.25 1.03
N HIS A 203 32.12 -25.89 2.17
CA HIS A 203 32.47 -24.64 2.88
C HIS A 203 33.88 -24.66 3.51
N ASP A 204 34.39 -25.83 3.92
CA ASP A 204 35.76 -25.95 4.45
C ASP A 204 36.80 -25.86 3.31
N LEU A 205 36.45 -26.35 2.10
CA LEU A 205 37.25 -26.14 0.89
C LEU A 205 37.36 -24.66 0.54
N LEU A 206 36.24 -23.94 0.53
CA LEU A 206 36.24 -22.50 0.21
C LEU A 206 37.02 -21.66 1.24
N PHE A 207 37.05 -22.08 2.52
CA PHE A 207 37.91 -21.44 3.52
C PHE A 207 39.41 -21.71 3.30
N ALA A 208 39.81 -22.87 2.77
CA ALA A 208 41.19 -23.10 2.34
C ALA A 208 41.55 -22.26 1.10
N GLU A 209 40.68 -22.24 0.10
CA GLU A 209 40.83 -21.44 -1.12
C GLU A 209 40.93 -19.94 -0.83
N MET A 210 40.10 -19.41 0.08
CA MET A 210 40.17 -18.02 0.51
C MET A 210 41.54 -17.67 1.11
N LEU A 211 42.15 -18.57 1.90
CA LEU A 211 43.51 -18.38 2.43
C LEU A 211 44.58 -18.48 1.33
N GLU A 212 44.45 -19.41 0.39
CA GLU A 212 45.36 -19.55 -0.76
C GLU A 212 45.33 -18.30 -1.66
N ARG A 213 44.13 -17.75 -1.93
CA ARG A 213 43.92 -16.54 -2.74
C ARG A 213 44.33 -15.25 -2.03
N ALA A 214 44.07 -15.13 -0.73
CA ALA A 214 44.54 -14.00 0.07
C ALA A 214 46.08 -13.84 -0.01
N ARG A 215 46.83 -14.94 0.07
CA ARG A 215 48.30 -14.93 -0.12
C ARG A 215 48.70 -14.52 -1.53
N ALA A 216 48.02 -15.02 -2.56
CA ALA A 216 48.30 -14.69 -3.96
C ALA A 216 48.07 -13.19 -4.26
N GLU A 217 47.06 -12.59 -3.62
CA GLU A 217 46.75 -11.14 -3.64
C GLU A 217 47.62 -10.32 -2.67
N GLY A 218 48.69 -10.90 -2.10
CA GLY A 218 49.63 -10.22 -1.20
C GLY A 218 49.06 -9.79 0.15
N LYS A 219 47.90 -10.30 0.54
CA LYS A 219 47.20 -9.92 1.78
C LYS A 219 47.79 -10.67 2.98
N SER A 220 47.98 -9.95 4.08
CA SER A 220 48.57 -10.47 5.32
C SER A 220 47.58 -11.20 6.22
N SER A 221 46.30 -10.81 6.18
CA SER A 221 45.26 -11.30 7.09
C SER A 221 43.87 -11.29 6.46
N ILE A 222 42.96 -12.05 7.07
CA ILE A 222 41.55 -12.13 6.74
C ILE A 222 40.75 -11.64 7.94
N LEU A 223 39.97 -10.58 7.74
CA LEU A 223 39.01 -10.10 8.72
C LEU A 223 37.80 -11.04 8.67
N LEU A 224 37.60 -11.84 9.72
CA LEU A 224 36.49 -12.79 9.81
C LEU A 224 35.21 -12.13 10.34
N GLY A 225 35.28 -10.86 10.78
CA GLY A 225 34.17 -10.11 11.39
C GLY A 225 33.88 -10.50 12.85
N LEU A 226 32.79 -9.95 13.40
CA LEU A 226 32.37 -10.07 14.81
C LEU A 226 32.07 -11.51 15.29
N GLY A 227 32.17 -11.77 16.59
CA GLY A 227 31.97 -13.09 17.19
C GLY A 227 30.56 -13.66 17.01
N VAL A 228 29.54 -12.80 17.13
CA VAL A 228 28.08 -12.97 16.95
C VAL A 228 27.42 -14.04 17.83
N ASN A 229 27.90 -15.29 17.78
CA ASN A 229 27.46 -16.37 18.67
C ASN A 229 28.55 -17.42 18.85
N GLU A 230 28.35 -18.33 19.79
CA GLU A 230 29.34 -19.36 20.12
C GLU A 230 29.59 -20.35 18.97
N GLY A 231 28.60 -20.62 18.11
CA GLY A 231 28.74 -21.48 16.94
C GLY A 231 29.67 -20.89 15.88
N ILE A 232 29.44 -19.63 15.49
CA ILE A 232 30.29 -18.86 14.58
C ILE A 232 31.69 -18.70 15.19
N THR A 233 31.77 -18.36 16.47
CA THR A 233 33.04 -18.26 17.21
C THR A 233 33.82 -19.59 17.22
N ARG A 234 33.16 -20.73 17.42
CA ARG A 234 33.78 -22.06 17.32
C ARG A 234 34.28 -22.34 15.90
N PHE A 235 33.54 -21.96 14.85
CA PHE A 235 33.99 -22.12 13.46
C PHE A 235 35.22 -21.24 13.14
N LYS A 236 35.25 -20.00 13.63
CA LYS A 236 36.43 -19.12 13.48
C LYS A 236 37.65 -19.70 14.18
N ARG A 237 37.49 -20.19 15.42
CA ARG A 237 38.57 -20.86 16.18
C ARG A 237 38.99 -22.21 15.60
N LYS A 238 38.08 -22.97 14.95
CA LYS A 238 38.38 -24.21 14.20
C LYS A 238 39.45 -23.97 13.13
N TRP A 239 39.43 -22.79 12.50
CA TRP A 239 40.39 -22.34 11.49
C TRP A 239 41.57 -21.53 12.05
N GLY A 240 41.67 -21.36 13.37
CA GLY A 240 42.75 -20.61 14.04
C GLY A 240 42.48 -19.12 14.26
N GLY A 241 41.27 -18.63 13.97
CA GLY A 241 40.94 -17.21 14.10
C GLY A 241 41.02 -16.71 15.55
N VAL A 242 41.75 -15.61 15.75
CA VAL A 242 42.01 -14.96 17.04
C VAL A 242 41.14 -13.72 17.22
N LYS A 243 41.00 -13.25 18.47
CA LYS A 243 40.36 -11.96 18.79
C LYS A 243 41.29 -10.81 18.42
N ASP A 244 40.70 -9.73 17.90
CA ASP A 244 41.39 -8.52 17.45
C ASP A 244 40.92 -7.29 18.26
N ALA A 245 40.19 -6.34 17.66
CA ALA A 245 39.61 -5.20 18.37
C ALA A 245 38.29 -5.52 19.12
N PRO A 246 38.05 -4.90 20.30
CA PRO A 246 36.71 -4.78 20.88
C PRO A 246 35.75 -4.03 19.94
N TYR A 247 34.45 -4.26 20.11
CA TYR A 247 33.37 -3.56 19.41
C TYR A 247 32.29 -3.12 20.38
N GLU A 248 31.99 -1.82 20.41
CA GLU A 248 30.76 -1.24 20.95
C GLU A 248 29.95 -0.58 19.84
N LEU A 249 28.63 -0.65 19.94
CA LEU A 249 27.68 0.07 19.08
C LEU A 249 26.84 1.05 19.92
N ALA A 250 26.76 2.32 19.50
CA ALA A 250 26.01 3.37 20.21
C ALA A 250 25.13 4.23 19.28
N VAL A 251 24.02 4.71 19.85
CA VAL A 251 22.77 4.97 19.11
C VAL A 251 21.92 6.09 19.72
N TRP A 252 21.67 7.18 18.98
CA TRP A 252 20.94 8.34 19.51
C TRP A 252 20.27 9.20 18.43
N GLN A 253 19.45 10.17 18.85
CA GLN A 253 18.88 11.23 18.00
C GLN A 253 19.34 12.60 18.52
N PRO A 254 19.93 13.49 17.72
CA PRO A 254 20.47 14.76 18.21
C PRO A 254 19.43 15.72 18.83
N SER A 255 18.16 15.61 18.42
CA SER A 255 17.12 16.63 18.65
C SER A 255 16.36 16.50 19.99
N SER A 256 16.67 15.51 20.84
CA SER A 256 15.90 15.24 22.07
C SER A 256 16.66 15.60 23.35
N SER A 257 16.34 16.76 23.94
CA SER A 257 16.87 17.16 25.24
C SER A 257 16.18 16.41 26.39
N HIS A 258 16.89 15.44 26.96
CA HIS A 258 16.58 14.70 28.20
C HIS A 258 15.38 13.73 28.17
N GLY A 259 15.68 12.42 28.21
CA GLY A 259 15.11 11.60 29.28
C GLY A 259 14.03 10.55 28.97
N ALA A 260 14.13 9.81 27.85
CA ALA A 260 13.37 8.55 27.69
C ALA A 260 14.27 7.41 27.17
N LYS A 261 14.42 6.34 27.95
CA LYS A 261 15.15 5.11 27.55
C LYS A 261 14.16 4.03 27.11
N GLY A 262 14.54 3.23 26.11
CA GLY A 262 13.86 1.95 25.79
C GLY A 262 13.01 1.94 24.52
N ALA A 263 13.62 2.21 23.36
CA ALA A 263 13.04 1.91 22.03
C ALA A 263 14.14 1.93 20.95
N LEU A 264 15.10 2.85 21.07
CA LEU A 264 16.20 3.04 20.14
C LEU A 264 17.18 1.84 20.02
N SER A 265 16.92 0.66 20.61
CA SER A 265 17.91 -0.42 20.82
C SER A 265 18.42 -1.15 19.56
N ASP A 266 17.77 -0.92 18.43
CA ASP A 266 18.08 -1.61 17.17
C ASP A 266 18.25 -0.64 15.99
N MET A 267 17.63 0.55 16.04
CA MET A 267 17.64 1.49 14.91
C MET A 267 19.06 1.85 14.51
N ALA A 268 19.94 2.19 15.45
CA ALA A 268 21.34 2.49 15.11
C ALA A 268 22.35 1.35 15.04
N ALA A 269 21.84 0.12 14.83
CA ALA A 269 22.52 -0.91 14.04
C ALA A 269 22.19 -0.84 12.53
N LEU A 270 21.02 -0.30 12.12
CA LEU A 270 20.64 -0.20 10.71
C LEU A 270 21.36 0.93 10.03
N LEU A 271 21.05 2.18 10.41
CA LEU A 271 21.43 3.34 9.61
C LEU A 271 22.91 3.70 9.88
N ALA A 272 23.72 2.66 10.13
CA ALA A 272 25.06 2.56 9.60
C ALA A 272 25.07 2.53 8.06
N MET A 273 23.96 2.10 7.41
CA MET A 273 23.99 1.55 6.05
C MET A 273 22.75 1.79 5.13
N ASN A 274 22.06 2.96 5.13
CA ASN A 274 21.20 3.42 4.01
C ASN A 274 21.27 4.95 3.62
N ILE A 275 22.37 5.55 3.13
CA ILE A 275 22.48 7.02 2.82
C ILE A 275 22.96 7.40 1.42
N ALA A 276 22.29 6.94 0.38
CA ALA A 276 21.77 7.94 -0.56
C ALA A 276 20.65 7.33 -1.40
N SER A 277 19.53 8.03 -1.52
CA SER A 277 18.73 8.02 -2.75
C SER A 277 17.58 9.04 -2.76
N SER A 278 17.75 10.23 -3.37
CA SER A 278 16.88 10.74 -4.47
C SER A 278 16.94 12.26 -4.79
N SER A 279 16.36 12.64 -5.96
CA SER A 279 15.83 13.96 -6.41
C SER A 279 14.92 13.70 -7.66
N GLY A 280 14.22 14.60 -8.36
CA GLY A 280 13.89 16.04 -8.32
C GLY A 280 13.28 16.44 -9.70
N GLY A 281 12.46 17.47 -9.94
CA GLY A 281 11.83 18.51 -9.11
C GLY A 281 11.97 19.91 -9.76
N GLU A 282 10.95 20.67 -10.18
CA GLU A 282 9.47 20.46 -10.21
C GLU A 282 8.85 21.02 -11.52
N VAL A 283 8.15 22.18 -11.50
CA VAL A 283 7.45 22.87 -12.63
C VAL A 283 6.16 22.17 -13.12
N SER A 284 4.97 22.79 -13.19
CA SER A 284 4.46 24.06 -12.60
C SER A 284 2.90 24.04 -12.53
N ARG A 285 2.27 25.07 -11.94
CA ARG A 285 0.94 24.95 -11.29
C ARG A 285 -0.28 25.66 -11.92
N TRP A 286 -0.11 26.65 -12.80
CA TRP A 286 -1.12 27.73 -12.93
C TRP A 286 -2.36 27.51 -13.84
N LYS A 287 -2.45 26.42 -14.62
CA LYS A 287 -3.60 26.19 -15.54
C LYS A 287 -4.73 25.30 -14.97
N PHE A 288 -4.66 24.92 -13.70
CA PHE A 288 -5.55 23.93 -13.09
C PHE A 288 -6.87 24.50 -12.51
N PHE A 289 -6.92 25.79 -12.17
CA PHE A 289 -7.99 26.34 -11.33
C PHE A 289 -9.30 26.70 -12.07
N ASP A 290 -9.26 26.97 -13.38
CA ASP A 290 -10.44 27.38 -14.15
C ASP A 290 -11.43 26.24 -14.49
N SER A 291 -11.06 24.98 -14.24
CA SER A 291 -11.87 23.79 -14.57
C SER A 291 -12.76 23.25 -13.43
N LEU A 292 -12.84 23.93 -12.29
CA LEU A 292 -13.54 23.42 -11.09
C LEU A 292 -15.07 23.75 -11.09
N PRO A 293 -15.94 22.86 -10.57
CA PRO A 293 -17.39 23.11 -10.50
C PRO A 293 -17.78 24.32 -9.64
N LYS A 294 -18.89 24.97 -9.98
CA LYS A 294 -19.36 26.17 -9.26
C LYS A 294 -19.99 25.81 -7.91
N GLN A 295 -19.40 26.33 -6.83
CA GLN A 295 -19.84 26.14 -5.44
C GLN A 295 -21.21 26.81 -5.15
N ARG A 296 -22.01 26.20 -4.27
CA ARG A 296 -23.33 26.68 -3.79
C ARG A 296 -23.57 26.33 -2.31
N PRO A 297 -24.39 27.12 -1.59
CA PRO A 297 -24.84 26.75 -0.24
C PRO A 297 -25.79 25.56 -0.25
N CYS A 298 -25.58 24.56 0.63
CA CYS A 298 -26.53 23.45 0.80
C CYS A 298 -27.74 23.87 1.65
N ALA A 299 -28.96 23.70 1.12
CA ALA A 299 -30.23 24.10 1.75
C ALA A 299 -31.17 22.93 2.08
N MET A 300 -30.73 21.70 1.84
CA MET A 300 -31.43 20.44 2.16
C MET A 300 -30.79 19.80 3.41
N LEU A 301 -30.75 20.56 4.51
CA LEU A 301 -30.11 20.16 5.76
C LEU A 301 -30.98 20.57 6.95
N TRP A 302 -31.03 19.70 7.96
CA TRP A 302 -31.73 19.88 9.22
C TRP A 302 -30.78 19.58 10.39
N ARG A 303 -30.95 20.30 11.49
CA ARG A 303 -30.31 20.06 12.78
C ARG A 303 -31.29 19.28 13.66
N LEU A 304 -30.78 18.34 14.42
CA LEU A 304 -31.50 17.46 15.32
C LEU A 304 -31.01 17.72 16.75
N ASP A 305 -31.86 18.25 17.61
CA ASP A 305 -31.52 18.55 19.01
C ASP A 305 -32.34 17.67 19.97
N LYS A 306 -31.68 16.90 20.83
CA LYS A 306 -32.31 16.06 21.88
C LYS A 306 -31.38 15.96 23.08
N ASN A 307 -31.93 16.09 24.30
CA ASN A 307 -31.19 15.92 25.57
C ASN A 307 -29.87 16.72 25.66
N GLY A 308 -29.85 17.95 25.15
CA GLY A 308 -28.65 18.82 25.14
C GLY A 308 -27.58 18.43 24.12
N ARG A 309 -27.82 17.43 23.27
CA ARG A 309 -26.94 16.98 22.19
C ARG A 309 -27.49 17.40 20.83
N THR A 310 -26.58 17.67 19.90
CA THR A 310 -26.89 18.08 18.54
C THR A 310 -26.29 17.10 17.53
N SER A 311 -27.11 16.74 16.54
CA SER A 311 -26.76 15.98 15.34
C SER A 311 -27.39 16.66 14.12
N TRP A 312 -27.17 16.14 12.91
CA TRP A 312 -27.73 16.68 11.67
C TRP A 312 -28.25 15.58 10.75
N ILE A 313 -29.22 15.93 9.89
CA ILE A 313 -29.70 15.07 8.81
C ILE A 313 -29.91 15.89 7.52
N GLY A 314 -29.46 15.37 6.39
CA GLY A 314 -29.47 16.02 5.08
C GLY A 314 -30.14 15.19 4.00
N GLY A 315 -30.83 15.87 3.08
CA GLY A 315 -31.46 15.28 1.90
C GLY A 315 -30.51 15.32 0.71
N SER A 316 -29.86 14.20 0.38
CA SER A 316 -28.93 14.10 -0.75
C SER A 316 -29.65 14.00 -2.10
N ALA A 317 -28.88 14.18 -3.19
CA ALA A 317 -29.33 14.06 -4.56
C ALA A 317 -28.24 13.39 -5.42
N HIS A 318 -28.57 12.21 -5.97
CA HIS A 318 -27.63 11.35 -6.68
C HIS A 318 -27.00 11.99 -7.94
N PHE A 319 -27.61 13.05 -8.48
CA PHE A 319 -27.10 13.81 -9.62
C PHE A 319 -27.37 15.32 -9.44
N PHE A 320 -26.37 16.16 -9.68
CA PHE A 320 -26.47 17.62 -9.61
C PHE A 320 -25.48 18.36 -10.54
N CYS A 321 -25.70 19.65 -10.75
CA CYS A 321 -24.89 20.53 -11.63
C CYS A 321 -24.11 21.64 -10.89
N TYR A 322 -24.00 21.52 -9.57
CA TYR A 322 -23.25 22.43 -8.70
C TYR A 322 -22.47 21.60 -7.67
N SER A 323 -21.50 22.23 -7.01
CA SER A 323 -20.78 21.67 -5.86
C SER A 323 -21.29 22.31 -4.57
N PHE A 324 -21.38 21.53 -3.49
CA PHE A 324 -21.75 21.95 -2.14
C PHE A 324 -20.61 21.77 -1.12
N GLU A 325 -19.44 21.27 -1.53
CA GLU A 325 -18.25 20.99 -0.73
C GLU A 325 -18.00 22.01 0.40
N HIS A 326 -17.97 23.32 0.12
CA HIS A 326 -17.72 24.33 1.16
C HIS A 326 -18.79 24.34 2.29
N SER A 327 -20.03 23.97 1.97
CA SER A 327 -21.10 23.80 2.97
C SER A 327 -20.92 22.51 3.77
N LEU A 328 -20.48 21.44 3.12
CA LEU A 328 -20.24 20.13 3.71
C LEU A 328 -19.04 20.15 4.64
N ARG A 329 -17.93 20.79 4.24
CA ARG A 329 -16.75 20.98 5.11
C ARG A 329 -17.11 21.69 6.41
N ARG A 330 -17.89 22.77 6.32
CA ARG A 330 -18.37 23.53 7.49
C ARG A 330 -19.39 22.78 8.36
N LEU A 331 -20.08 21.79 7.80
CA LEU A 331 -20.88 20.85 8.61
C LEU A 331 -19.94 19.86 9.32
N PHE A 332 -18.95 19.31 8.61
CA PHE A 332 -18.03 18.30 9.12
C PHE A 332 -17.00 18.82 10.13
N GLU A 333 -16.80 20.14 10.21
CA GLU A 333 -16.18 20.82 11.37
C GLU A 333 -16.92 20.52 12.70
N ASN A 334 -18.21 20.16 12.66
CA ASN A 334 -19.09 20.02 13.83
C ASN A 334 -19.57 18.57 14.09
N VAL A 335 -19.11 17.58 13.31
CA VAL A 335 -19.48 16.15 13.45
C VAL A 335 -18.27 15.26 13.22
N ASP A 336 -18.22 14.10 13.87
CA ASP A 336 -17.13 13.11 13.72
C ASP A 336 -17.56 11.86 12.93
N THR A 337 -18.87 11.59 12.89
CA THR A 337 -19.49 10.49 12.14
C THR A 337 -20.41 11.02 11.04
N VAL A 338 -20.32 10.43 9.85
CA VAL A 338 -21.21 10.67 8.70
C VAL A 338 -21.85 9.35 8.29
N LEU A 339 -23.19 9.27 8.39
CA LEU A 339 -23.97 8.12 7.91
C LEU A 339 -24.53 8.41 6.52
N LEU A 340 -24.54 7.40 5.64
CA LEU A 340 -25.15 7.42 4.30
C LEU A 340 -26.16 6.27 4.16
N GLU A 341 -26.99 6.29 3.11
CA GLU A 341 -27.99 5.23 2.89
C GLU A 341 -27.38 3.81 2.88
N GLY A 342 -26.21 3.64 2.28
CA GLY A 342 -25.44 2.40 2.18
C GLY A 342 -24.08 2.68 1.55
N PRO A 343 -23.36 1.67 1.02
CA PRO A 343 -22.07 1.87 0.35
C PRO A 343 -22.20 2.71 -0.92
N ILE A 344 -21.21 3.57 -1.18
CA ILE A 344 -21.12 4.46 -2.35
C ILE A 344 -19.66 4.58 -2.87
N ASP A 345 -18.83 3.63 -2.47
CA ASP A 345 -17.52 3.31 -3.06
C ASP A 345 -17.64 2.83 -4.52
N SER A 346 -16.51 2.79 -5.23
CA SER A 346 -16.46 2.35 -6.63
C SER A 346 -16.97 0.92 -6.82
N ASP A 347 -16.63 0.03 -5.89
CA ASP A 347 -16.69 -1.40 -6.08
C ASP A 347 -18.13 -1.89 -5.85
N SER A 348 -18.81 -1.33 -4.85
CA SER A 348 -20.26 -1.49 -4.64
C SER A 348 -21.06 -0.87 -5.78
N MET A 349 -20.65 0.29 -6.31
CA MET A 349 -21.34 0.93 -7.44
C MET A 349 -21.17 0.14 -8.75
N ASP A 350 -19.98 -0.42 -9.01
CA ASP A 350 -19.74 -1.28 -10.16
C ASP A 350 -20.40 -2.66 -10.00
N GLU A 351 -20.56 -3.18 -8.78
CA GLU A 351 -21.34 -4.40 -8.51
C GLU A 351 -22.85 -4.18 -8.72
N VAL A 352 -23.41 -3.05 -8.26
CA VAL A 352 -24.77 -2.62 -8.65
C VAL A 352 -24.87 -2.52 -10.18
N ALA A 353 -23.89 -1.90 -10.85
CA ALA A 353 -23.91 -1.79 -12.31
C ALA A 353 -23.81 -3.16 -13.01
N ARG A 354 -23.01 -4.10 -12.49
CA ARG A 354 -22.86 -5.46 -13.02
C ARG A 354 -24.14 -6.26 -12.86
N ILE A 355 -24.76 -6.26 -11.68
CA ILE A 355 -26.04 -6.94 -11.43
C ILE A 355 -27.15 -6.31 -12.28
N GLY A 356 -27.16 -4.99 -12.40
CA GLY A 356 -28.06 -4.25 -13.28
C GLY A 356 -27.93 -4.64 -14.75
N ARG A 357 -26.70 -4.80 -15.26
CA ARG A 357 -26.39 -5.31 -16.61
C ARG A 357 -26.60 -6.82 -16.77
N THR A 358 -26.78 -7.57 -15.68
CA THR A 358 -26.92 -9.03 -15.69
C THR A 358 -28.28 -9.47 -15.10
N PRO A 359 -29.39 -9.20 -15.79
CA PRO A 359 -30.69 -9.80 -15.48
C PRO A 359 -30.68 -11.32 -15.74
N GLU A 360 -31.63 -12.02 -15.15
CA GLU A 360 -31.82 -13.46 -15.37
C GLU A 360 -32.28 -13.76 -16.82
N PRO A 361 -32.01 -14.96 -17.36
CA PRO A 361 -32.22 -15.26 -18.78
C PRO A 361 -33.69 -15.17 -19.24
N ASP A 362 -34.62 -15.50 -18.34
CA ASP A 362 -36.06 -15.55 -18.53
C ASP A 362 -36.80 -14.30 -18.01
N ALA A 363 -36.19 -13.56 -17.09
CA ALA A 363 -36.71 -12.29 -16.57
C ALA A 363 -37.10 -11.32 -17.69
N ASP A 364 -38.01 -10.40 -17.40
CA ASP A 364 -38.55 -9.50 -18.43
C ASP A 364 -37.64 -8.30 -18.76
N ARG A 365 -37.93 -7.57 -19.84
CA ARG A 365 -37.10 -6.45 -20.34
C ARG A 365 -37.93 -5.24 -20.73
N VAL A 366 -37.42 -4.05 -20.43
CA VAL A 366 -38.13 -2.77 -20.67
C VAL A 366 -38.50 -2.61 -22.15
N ILE A 367 -37.62 -3.04 -23.08
CA ILE A 367 -37.86 -2.92 -24.53
C ILE A 367 -39.17 -3.59 -24.99
N ARG A 368 -39.60 -4.69 -24.37
CA ARG A 368 -40.81 -5.44 -24.75
C ARG A 368 -42.11 -4.65 -24.52
N TYR A 369 -42.05 -3.61 -23.68
CA TYR A 369 -43.20 -2.75 -23.35
C TYR A 369 -43.19 -1.40 -24.10
N LEU A 370 -42.15 -1.12 -24.89
CA LEU A 370 -41.98 0.11 -25.66
C LEU A 370 -42.25 -0.15 -27.14
N SER A 371 -42.94 0.78 -27.80
CA SER A 371 -43.06 0.77 -29.27
C SER A 371 -41.79 1.34 -29.92
N GLU A 372 -41.59 1.07 -31.22
CA GLU A 372 -40.53 1.73 -31.99
C GLU A 372 -40.64 3.28 -31.95
N GLU A 373 -41.85 3.83 -31.81
CA GLU A 373 -42.00 5.28 -31.66
C GLU A 373 -41.53 5.77 -30.27
N ASP A 374 -41.87 5.04 -29.20
CA ASP A 374 -41.39 5.32 -27.84
C ASP A 374 -39.85 5.29 -27.79
N ILE A 375 -39.23 4.25 -28.36
CA ILE A 375 -37.77 4.09 -28.41
C ILE A 375 -37.13 5.25 -29.19
N ARG A 376 -37.63 5.58 -30.40
CA ARG A 376 -37.11 6.71 -31.20
C ARG A 376 -37.33 8.07 -30.57
N ARG A 377 -38.30 8.21 -29.65
CA ARG A 377 -38.54 9.43 -28.86
C ARG A 377 -37.53 9.54 -27.71
N LEU A 378 -37.22 8.40 -27.08
CA LEU A 378 -36.22 8.29 -26.02
C LEU A 378 -34.79 8.50 -26.55
N GLU A 379 -34.43 7.89 -27.69
CA GLU A 379 -33.16 8.10 -28.41
C GLU A 379 -32.91 9.60 -28.66
N ARG A 380 -33.91 10.32 -29.22
CA ARG A 380 -33.84 11.76 -29.45
C ARG A 380 -33.78 12.61 -28.16
N THR A 381 -34.30 12.10 -27.05
CA THR A 381 -34.23 12.78 -25.75
C THR A 381 -32.82 12.65 -25.15
N VAL A 382 -32.28 11.43 -25.14
CA VAL A 382 -30.95 11.11 -24.59
C VAL A 382 -29.84 11.71 -25.46
N TYR A 383 -29.79 11.40 -26.76
CA TYR A 383 -28.73 11.91 -27.65
C TYR A 383 -28.92 13.38 -28.04
N GLY A 384 -30.17 13.84 -28.18
CA GLY A 384 -30.52 15.22 -28.50
C GLY A 384 -30.63 15.54 -30.00
N PRO A 385 -30.55 16.83 -30.39
CA PRO A 385 -30.40 17.21 -31.79
C PRO A 385 -29.11 16.65 -32.38
N GLU A 386 -29.25 15.84 -33.43
CA GLU A 386 -28.17 15.29 -34.24
C GLU A 386 -28.26 15.84 -35.68
N GLY A 387 -27.16 15.72 -36.44
CA GLY A 387 -27.07 16.17 -37.83
C GLY A 387 -26.34 17.51 -38.02
N PHE A 388 -26.23 17.92 -39.28
CA PHE A 388 -25.35 19.00 -39.75
C PHE A 388 -25.36 20.28 -38.87
N TRP A 389 -26.54 20.81 -38.55
CA TRP A 389 -26.67 22.04 -37.75
C TRP A 389 -26.25 21.88 -36.27
N ALA A 390 -26.39 20.67 -35.70
CA ALA A 390 -25.93 20.38 -34.33
C ALA A 390 -24.40 20.23 -34.27
N GLN A 391 -23.81 19.65 -35.31
CA GLN A 391 -22.37 19.51 -35.49
C GLN A 391 -21.71 20.89 -35.67
N LEU A 392 -22.26 21.73 -36.56
CA LEU A 392 -21.72 23.05 -36.91
C LEU A 392 -21.77 24.05 -35.75
N GLY A 393 -22.75 23.91 -34.84
CA GLY A 393 -22.83 24.72 -33.63
C GLY A 393 -22.12 24.16 -32.39
N GLY A 394 -21.51 22.97 -32.46
CA GLY A 394 -20.84 22.33 -31.30
C GLY A 394 -21.77 21.75 -30.22
N TRP A 395 -23.05 21.48 -30.54
CA TRP A 395 -24.04 20.95 -29.59
C TRP A 395 -24.09 19.42 -29.56
N GLN A 396 -23.43 18.77 -30.52
CA GLN A 396 -23.32 17.32 -30.62
C GLN A 396 -22.25 16.80 -29.64
N LYS A 397 -22.67 16.01 -28.64
CA LYS A 397 -21.77 15.24 -27.76
C LYS A 397 -21.61 13.80 -28.28
N PRO A 398 -20.49 13.12 -28.03
CA PRO A 398 -20.35 11.69 -28.35
C PRO A 398 -21.40 10.86 -27.60
N ARG A 399 -21.90 9.79 -28.22
CA ARG A 399 -22.83 8.86 -27.59
C ARG A 399 -22.08 7.99 -26.58
N THR A 400 -22.42 8.11 -25.30
CA THR A 400 -21.81 7.35 -24.19
C THR A 400 -22.52 6.04 -23.86
N LEU A 401 -23.71 5.81 -24.46
CA LEU A 401 -24.62 4.72 -24.14
C LEU A 401 -25.40 4.33 -25.41
N ASP A 402 -25.70 3.05 -25.61
CA ASP A 402 -26.71 2.61 -26.58
C ASP A 402 -28.07 2.41 -25.88
N VAL A 403 -29.06 3.21 -26.28
CA VAL A 403 -30.41 3.20 -25.71
C VAL A 403 -31.13 1.87 -25.94
N ARG A 404 -30.96 1.25 -27.11
CA ARG A 404 -31.65 0.01 -27.50
C ARG A 404 -31.05 -1.19 -26.79
N GLN A 405 -29.73 -1.28 -26.75
CA GLN A 405 -29.01 -2.32 -26.02
C GLN A 405 -29.40 -2.31 -24.54
N VAL A 406 -29.35 -1.13 -23.89
CA VAL A 406 -29.68 -1.00 -22.46
C VAL A 406 -31.13 -1.38 -22.15
N LEU A 407 -32.10 -1.02 -23.00
CA LEU A 407 -33.50 -1.43 -22.83
C LEU A 407 -33.73 -2.94 -23.02
N ALA A 408 -32.89 -3.61 -23.81
CA ALA A 408 -33.02 -5.02 -24.19
C ALA A 408 -32.25 -5.98 -23.27
N GLU A 409 -31.08 -5.58 -22.77
CA GLU A 409 -30.13 -6.47 -22.11
C GLU A 409 -30.08 -6.33 -20.58
N SER A 410 -30.66 -5.28 -19.99
CA SER A 410 -30.50 -4.96 -18.55
C SER A 410 -31.77 -5.09 -17.69
N ARG A 411 -31.59 -5.16 -16.35
CA ARG A 411 -32.67 -5.08 -15.35
C ARG A 411 -33.39 -3.73 -15.45
N GLN A 412 -34.69 -3.71 -15.14
CA GLN A 412 -35.58 -2.57 -15.36
C GLN A 412 -35.07 -1.27 -14.70
N TRP A 413 -34.57 -1.35 -13.47
CA TRP A 413 -34.05 -0.21 -12.73
C TRP A 413 -32.71 0.28 -13.29
N TYR A 414 -31.86 -0.62 -13.81
CA TYR A 414 -30.58 -0.24 -14.41
C TYR A 414 -30.77 0.50 -15.73
N ALA A 415 -31.72 0.05 -16.56
CA ALA A 415 -32.15 0.79 -17.75
C ALA A 415 -32.63 2.20 -17.36
N PHE A 416 -33.45 2.32 -16.31
CA PHE A 416 -33.91 3.60 -15.78
C PHE A 416 -32.76 4.54 -15.40
N PHE A 417 -31.84 4.11 -14.53
CA PHE A 417 -30.74 4.96 -14.08
C PHE A 417 -29.77 5.31 -15.22
N SER A 418 -29.41 4.36 -16.08
CA SER A 418 -28.47 4.60 -17.19
C SER A 418 -28.96 5.68 -18.15
N LEU A 419 -30.23 5.57 -18.58
CA LEU A 419 -30.83 6.48 -19.58
C LEU A 419 -31.07 7.88 -19.00
N TRP A 420 -31.47 7.96 -17.74
CA TRP A 420 -31.62 9.23 -17.02
C TRP A 420 -30.27 9.92 -16.75
N THR A 421 -29.23 9.16 -16.39
CA THR A 421 -27.87 9.67 -16.14
C THR A 421 -27.26 10.27 -17.41
N ALA A 422 -27.27 9.52 -18.52
CA ALA A 422 -26.74 10.02 -19.80
C ALA A 422 -27.45 11.31 -20.27
N TYR A 423 -28.75 11.43 -20.01
CA TYR A 423 -29.49 12.67 -20.24
C TYR A 423 -29.03 13.83 -19.35
N LEU A 424 -28.80 13.59 -18.05
CA LEU A 424 -28.36 14.60 -17.09
C LEU A 424 -26.92 15.08 -17.32
N GLU A 425 -25.97 14.18 -17.51
CA GLU A 425 -24.56 14.49 -17.85
C GLU A 425 -24.47 15.35 -19.11
N ARG A 426 -25.27 14.99 -20.14
CA ARG A 426 -25.37 15.76 -21.37
C ARG A 426 -25.83 17.20 -21.12
N ASN A 427 -26.73 17.42 -20.16
CA ASN A 427 -27.18 18.75 -19.72
C ASN A 427 -26.28 19.41 -18.66
N GLY A 428 -25.08 18.87 -18.38
CA GLY A 428 -24.09 19.48 -17.49
C GLY A 428 -24.25 19.14 -16.00
N TRP A 429 -24.92 18.03 -15.68
CA TRP A 429 -25.05 17.51 -14.33
C TRP A 429 -24.05 16.36 -14.13
N THR A 430 -22.80 16.69 -13.84
CA THR A 430 -21.69 15.72 -13.70
C THR A 430 -21.31 15.44 -12.25
N ASN A 431 -22.01 16.02 -11.28
CA ASN A 431 -21.72 15.88 -9.86
C ASN A 431 -22.79 14.99 -9.20
N SER A 432 -22.49 14.44 -8.02
CA SER A 432 -23.44 13.76 -7.15
C SER A 432 -23.27 14.28 -5.73
N VAL A 433 -24.35 14.63 -5.04
CA VAL A 433 -24.25 15.13 -3.66
C VAL A 433 -23.85 14.00 -2.71
N ASP A 434 -24.24 12.76 -3.01
CA ASP A 434 -23.85 11.58 -2.23
C ASP A 434 -22.34 11.32 -2.29
N LEU A 435 -21.75 11.33 -3.51
CA LEU A 435 -20.31 11.22 -3.69
C LEU A 435 -19.56 12.45 -3.15
N GLU A 436 -20.15 13.64 -3.19
CA GLU A 436 -19.54 14.85 -2.63
C GLU A 436 -19.52 14.80 -1.10
N VAL A 437 -20.59 14.30 -0.45
CA VAL A 437 -20.63 14.00 0.99
C VAL A 437 -19.57 12.98 1.36
N TRP A 438 -19.50 11.84 0.64
CA TRP A 438 -18.52 10.78 0.86
C TRP A 438 -17.08 11.30 0.77
N ASN A 439 -16.71 11.93 -0.35
CA ASN A 439 -15.35 12.43 -0.58
C ASN A 439 -14.97 13.55 0.40
N THR A 440 -15.88 14.49 0.69
CA THR A 440 -15.59 15.60 1.61
C THR A 440 -15.44 15.11 3.06
N ALA A 441 -16.18 14.06 3.45
CA ALA A 441 -16.06 13.47 4.78
C ALA A 441 -14.73 12.72 4.95
N LEU A 442 -14.34 11.90 3.96
CA LEU A 442 -13.06 11.17 3.98
C LEU A 442 -11.84 12.10 3.93
N ASP A 443 -11.87 13.14 3.10
CA ASP A 443 -10.81 14.16 3.02
C ASP A 443 -10.64 14.95 4.33
N MET A 444 -11.71 15.05 5.13
CA MET A 444 -11.68 15.63 6.49
C MET A 444 -11.49 14.59 7.60
N GLY A 445 -11.09 13.36 7.27
CA GLY A 445 -10.77 12.29 8.23
C GLY A 445 -11.96 11.78 9.05
N LYS A 446 -13.20 12.00 8.59
CA LYS A 446 -14.41 11.62 9.33
C LYS A 446 -14.77 10.16 9.13
N SER A 447 -15.44 9.58 10.14
CA SER A 447 -15.91 8.19 10.07
C SER A 447 -17.14 8.12 9.18
N VAL A 448 -17.04 7.47 8.02
CA VAL A 448 -18.16 7.31 7.06
C VAL A 448 -18.70 5.88 7.12
N MET A 449 -20.02 5.72 7.23
CA MET A 449 -20.68 4.41 7.31
C MET A 449 -21.98 4.36 6.52
N GLY A 450 -22.24 3.23 5.85
CA GLY A 450 -23.54 2.95 5.21
C GLY A 450 -24.56 2.37 6.20
N MET A 451 -25.82 2.81 6.12
CA MET A 451 -26.92 2.30 6.94
C MET A 451 -27.55 1.01 6.38
N GLU A 452 -27.36 0.71 5.10
CA GLU A 452 -27.78 -0.52 4.44
C GLU A 452 -26.60 -1.25 3.81
N SER A 453 -26.71 -2.58 3.76
CA SER A 453 -25.82 -3.41 2.96
C SER A 453 -26.14 -3.29 1.47
N LEU A 454 -25.14 -3.60 0.63
CA LEU A 454 -25.28 -3.67 -0.83
C LEU A 454 -26.46 -4.57 -1.27
N ALA A 455 -26.67 -5.70 -0.60
CA ALA A 455 -27.80 -6.59 -0.87
C ALA A 455 -29.18 -5.96 -0.55
N GLU A 456 -29.27 -5.17 0.53
CA GLU A 456 -30.50 -4.44 0.88
C GLU A 456 -30.80 -3.31 -0.11
N GLN A 457 -29.77 -2.63 -0.63
CA GLN A 457 -29.92 -1.66 -1.72
C GLN A 457 -30.39 -2.34 -3.02
N ILE A 458 -29.79 -3.46 -3.42
CA ILE A 458 -30.17 -4.21 -4.63
C ILE A 458 -31.62 -4.68 -4.54
N ALA A 459 -32.04 -5.29 -3.43
CA ALA A 459 -33.43 -5.70 -3.23
C ALA A 459 -34.41 -4.51 -3.31
N SER A 460 -34.00 -3.34 -2.78
CA SER A 460 -34.78 -2.10 -2.89
C SER A 460 -34.90 -1.61 -4.35
N LEU A 461 -33.82 -1.70 -5.14
CA LEU A 461 -33.82 -1.37 -6.58
C LEU A 461 -34.68 -2.35 -7.40
N GLU A 462 -34.61 -3.64 -7.10
CA GLU A 462 -35.38 -4.68 -7.80
C GLU A 462 -36.88 -4.57 -7.58
N SER A 463 -37.30 -4.12 -6.39
CA SER A 463 -38.70 -3.85 -6.07
C SER A 463 -39.32 -2.66 -6.86
N ALA A 464 -38.54 -1.93 -7.66
CA ALA A 464 -39.02 -0.85 -8.52
C ALA A 464 -39.98 -1.36 -9.63
N PRO A 465 -41.27 -0.98 -9.64
CA PRO A 465 -42.24 -1.62 -10.53
C PRO A 465 -42.03 -1.31 -12.02
N MET A 466 -41.87 -2.37 -12.84
CA MET A 466 -41.75 -2.29 -14.30
C MET A 466 -42.76 -1.33 -14.96
N PRO A 467 -44.08 -1.33 -14.63
CA PRO A 467 -45.04 -0.42 -15.27
C PRO A 467 -44.75 1.07 -15.06
N ARG A 468 -44.16 1.46 -13.92
CA ARG A 468 -43.78 2.85 -13.65
C ARG A 468 -42.52 3.25 -14.43
N ILE A 469 -41.56 2.33 -14.56
CA ILE A 469 -40.35 2.52 -15.36
C ILE A 469 -40.71 2.69 -16.84
N VAL A 470 -41.55 1.79 -17.37
CA VAL A 470 -42.08 1.86 -18.74
C VAL A 470 -42.79 3.20 -18.97
N LYS A 471 -43.68 3.63 -18.06
CA LYS A 471 -44.36 4.93 -18.18
C LYS A 471 -43.36 6.09 -18.26
N PHE A 472 -42.38 6.15 -17.36
CA PHE A 472 -41.37 7.21 -17.32
C PHE A 472 -40.54 7.31 -18.62
N MET A 473 -40.33 6.19 -19.32
CA MET A 473 -39.69 6.17 -20.64
C MET A 473 -40.59 6.70 -21.77
N LYS A 474 -41.89 6.38 -21.76
CA LYS A 474 -42.84 6.91 -22.76
C LYS A 474 -43.09 8.41 -22.59
N ASP A 475 -43.12 8.87 -21.35
CA ASP A 475 -43.30 10.28 -20.95
C ASP A 475 -41.98 11.10 -21.00
N CYS A 476 -40.95 10.62 -21.71
CA CYS A 476 -39.61 11.23 -21.72
C CYS A 476 -39.54 12.70 -22.21
N SER A 477 -40.57 13.18 -22.92
CA SER A 477 -40.70 14.60 -23.29
C SER A 477 -40.79 15.55 -22.08
N PHE A 478 -41.15 15.06 -20.90
CA PHE A 478 -41.23 15.84 -19.66
C PHE A 478 -39.86 16.05 -18.97
N TRP A 479 -38.85 15.24 -19.30
CA TRP A 479 -37.54 15.22 -18.65
C TRP A 479 -36.86 16.61 -18.50
N PRO A 480 -36.88 17.53 -19.50
CA PRO A 480 -36.28 18.86 -19.34
C PRO A 480 -36.98 19.75 -18.31
N LYS A 481 -38.29 19.57 -18.13
CA LYS A 481 -39.10 20.31 -17.15
C LYS A 481 -38.88 19.75 -15.74
N LEU A 482 -38.82 18.42 -15.62
CA LEU A 482 -38.47 17.71 -14.38
C LEU A 482 -37.08 18.12 -13.87
N MET A 483 -36.06 18.06 -14.72
CA MET A 483 -34.67 18.45 -14.40
C MET A 483 -34.59 19.90 -13.86
N LYS A 484 -35.14 20.87 -14.60
CA LYS A 484 -35.11 22.29 -14.20
C LYS A 484 -35.89 22.55 -12.90
N SER A 485 -37.05 21.91 -12.74
CA SER A 485 -37.87 22.00 -11.53
C SER A 485 -37.11 21.46 -10.30
N ASN A 486 -36.51 20.28 -10.43
CA ASN A 486 -35.78 19.62 -9.34
C ASN A 486 -34.55 20.42 -8.90
N CYS A 487 -33.76 20.96 -9.83
CA CYS A 487 -32.63 21.84 -9.47
C CYS A 487 -33.08 23.06 -8.68
N SER A 488 -34.15 23.73 -9.13
CA SER A 488 -34.65 24.96 -8.49
C SER A 488 -35.21 24.67 -7.10
N ARG A 489 -35.94 23.56 -6.93
CA ARG A 489 -36.52 23.13 -5.64
C ARG A 489 -35.42 22.69 -4.66
N TYR A 490 -34.44 21.92 -5.13
CA TYR A 490 -33.32 21.45 -4.30
C TYR A 490 -32.47 22.63 -3.78
N LEU A 491 -32.09 23.58 -4.65
CA LEU A 491 -31.37 24.79 -4.25
C LEU A 491 -32.17 25.71 -3.31
N ALA A 492 -33.50 25.58 -3.24
CA ALA A 492 -34.36 26.31 -2.31
C ALA A 492 -34.67 25.53 -1.02
N GLY A 493 -34.27 24.26 -0.92
CA GLY A 493 -34.67 23.34 0.15
C GLY A 493 -36.17 23.00 0.14
N ASP A 494 -36.87 23.15 -1.00
CA ASP A 494 -38.33 23.03 -1.10
C ASP A 494 -38.78 21.56 -1.19
N LEU A 495 -38.66 20.86 -0.06
CA LEU A 495 -38.96 19.43 0.09
C LEU A 495 -40.40 19.07 -0.32
N MET A 496 -41.38 19.84 0.15
CA MET A 496 -42.79 19.65 -0.23
C MET A 496 -43.01 19.91 -1.73
N GLY A 497 -42.34 20.93 -2.30
CA GLY A 497 -42.32 21.15 -3.74
C GLY A 497 -41.80 19.95 -4.52
N MET A 498 -40.83 19.19 -4.00
CA MET A 498 -40.34 17.97 -4.65
C MET A 498 -41.32 16.79 -4.60
N MET A 499 -42.31 16.79 -3.70
CA MET A 499 -43.32 15.71 -3.61
C MET A 499 -44.15 15.58 -4.89
N GLY A 500 -44.57 16.72 -5.47
CA GLY A 500 -45.32 16.77 -6.74
C GLY A 500 -44.55 16.27 -7.97
N THR A 501 -43.30 15.85 -7.79
CA THR A 501 -42.41 15.20 -8.78
C THR A 501 -41.87 13.85 -8.27
N SER A 502 -42.11 13.49 -7.00
CA SER A 502 -41.69 12.21 -6.42
C SER A 502 -42.64 11.07 -6.77
N ALA A 503 -43.93 11.37 -6.99
CA ALA A 503 -44.93 10.43 -7.50
C ALA A 503 -44.66 9.96 -8.94
N GLU A 504 -43.77 10.66 -9.66
CA GLU A 504 -43.38 10.36 -11.05
C GLU A 504 -42.10 9.52 -11.14
N PHE A 505 -41.28 9.47 -10.07
CA PHE A 505 -40.06 8.66 -10.04
C PHE A 505 -40.38 7.18 -9.82
N PRO A 506 -40.00 6.24 -10.73
CA PRO A 506 -40.47 4.86 -10.67
C PRO A 506 -40.12 4.09 -9.40
N THR A 507 -38.90 4.30 -8.88
CA THR A 507 -38.35 3.65 -7.68
C THR A 507 -39.02 4.10 -6.37
N ARG A 508 -39.83 5.17 -6.38
CA ARG A 508 -40.42 5.77 -5.18
C ARG A 508 -41.86 5.33 -4.97
N THR A 509 -42.08 4.16 -4.37
CA THR A 509 -43.42 3.73 -3.90
C THR A 509 -43.57 4.02 -2.40
N GLY A 510 -44.79 4.28 -1.93
CA GLY A 510 -45.04 4.56 -0.51
C GLY A 510 -44.63 3.40 0.41
N THR A 511 -44.91 2.16 0.00
CA THR A 511 -44.64 0.95 0.79
C THR A 511 -43.15 0.60 0.87
N ILE A 512 -42.37 0.86 -0.19
CA ILE A 512 -40.91 0.69 -0.15
C ILE A 512 -40.30 1.76 0.76
N ILE A 513 -40.74 3.02 0.60
CA ILE A 513 -40.20 4.16 1.35
C ILE A 513 -40.49 4.02 2.85
N SER A 514 -41.71 3.69 3.28
CA SER A 514 -42.03 3.60 4.72
C SER A 514 -41.27 2.50 5.46
N VAL A 515 -41.07 1.33 4.85
CA VAL A 515 -40.29 0.23 5.44
C VAL A 515 -38.80 0.59 5.51
N ARG A 516 -38.28 1.25 4.47
CA ARG A 516 -36.88 1.71 4.42
C ARG A 516 -36.62 2.87 5.38
N ASP A 517 -37.56 3.80 5.53
CA ASP A 517 -37.51 4.88 6.53
C ASP A 517 -37.48 4.32 7.96
N GLN A 518 -38.25 3.27 8.26
CA GLN A 518 -38.22 2.64 9.58
C GLN A 518 -36.87 1.96 9.85
N ARG A 519 -36.31 1.24 8.88
CA ARG A 519 -34.93 0.70 8.97
C ARG A 519 -33.90 1.81 9.18
N PHE A 520 -34.00 2.92 8.46
CA PHE A 520 -33.13 4.08 8.65
C PHE A 520 -33.29 4.71 10.05
N ARG A 521 -34.52 4.91 10.54
CA ARG A 521 -34.81 5.40 11.91
C ARG A 521 -34.10 4.52 12.95
N GLU A 522 -34.28 3.21 12.88
CA GLU A 522 -33.69 2.25 13.82
C GLU A 522 -32.17 2.23 13.77
N ARG A 523 -31.56 2.24 12.58
CA ARG A 523 -30.10 2.18 12.43
C ARG A 523 -29.39 3.50 12.71
N MET A 524 -30.03 4.66 12.44
CA MET A 524 -29.42 5.97 12.73
C MET A 524 -29.54 6.38 14.19
N ARG A 525 -30.65 6.04 14.88
CA ARG A 525 -30.99 6.58 16.21
C ARG A 525 -29.86 6.44 17.24
N PRO A 526 -29.16 5.29 17.39
CA PRO A 526 -28.06 5.14 18.35
C PRO A 526 -26.91 6.14 18.14
N TYR A 527 -26.70 6.64 16.92
CA TYR A 527 -25.67 7.63 16.60
C TYR A 527 -26.17 9.06 16.81
N ILE A 528 -27.36 9.39 16.29
CA ILE A 528 -27.88 10.76 16.42
C ILE A 528 -28.26 11.14 17.86
N GLU A 529 -28.61 10.17 18.72
CA GLU A 529 -28.79 10.39 20.17
C GLU A 529 -27.47 10.55 20.96
N ARG A 530 -26.34 10.13 20.40
CA ARG A 530 -25.00 10.38 20.98
C ARG A 530 -24.50 11.80 20.68
N GLY A 531 -25.03 12.45 19.64
CA GLY A 531 -24.56 13.75 19.16
C GLY A 531 -23.41 13.60 18.15
N GLY A 532 -22.97 14.71 17.56
CA GLY A 532 -21.77 14.75 16.72
C GLY A 532 -21.85 13.89 15.45
N THR A 533 -23.06 13.58 14.99
CA THR A 533 -23.33 12.76 13.80
C THR A 533 -24.07 13.58 12.75
N ALA A 534 -23.67 13.46 11.48
CA ALA A 534 -24.47 13.88 10.33
C ALA A 534 -24.98 12.65 9.57
N VAL A 535 -26.25 12.66 9.15
CA VAL A 535 -26.87 11.57 8.38
C VAL A 535 -27.28 12.11 7.01
N PHE A 536 -27.01 11.40 5.93
CA PHE A 536 -27.42 11.77 4.58
C PHE A 536 -28.24 10.65 3.94
N VAL A 537 -29.47 11.01 3.55
CA VAL A 537 -30.43 10.13 2.87
C VAL A 537 -30.98 10.81 1.63
N GLY A 538 -31.32 10.04 0.60
CA GLY A 538 -31.89 10.55 -0.63
C GLY A 538 -33.15 11.39 -0.33
N SER A 539 -33.27 12.57 -0.94
CA SER A 539 -34.17 13.64 -0.48
C SER A 539 -35.68 13.32 -0.37
N ALA A 540 -36.14 12.13 -0.75
CA ALA A 540 -37.51 11.66 -0.52
C ALA A 540 -37.70 11.11 0.91
N HIS A 541 -36.71 10.42 1.48
CA HIS A 541 -36.79 9.84 2.82
C HIS A 541 -36.99 10.92 3.91
N MET A 542 -36.45 12.12 3.67
CA MET A 542 -36.68 13.30 4.51
C MET A 542 -38.14 13.74 4.68
N ILE A 543 -39.07 13.29 3.82
CA ILE A 543 -40.50 13.63 3.93
C ILE A 543 -41.08 13.05 5.23
N ASN A 544 -40.76 11.78 5.52
CA ASN A 544 -41.28 11.02 6.66
C ASN A 544 -40.31 11.08 7.85
N LEU A 545 -39.01 10.90 7.61
CA LEU A 545 -38.00 10.82 8.68
C LEU A 545 -38.01 12.03 9.62
N ARG A 546 -38.24 13.24 9.10
CA ARG A 546 -38.37 14.46 9.93
C ARG A 546 -39.50 14.39 10.97
N ASN A 547 -40.58 13.67 10.67
CA ASN A 547 -41.70 13.45 11.60
C ASN A 547 -41.38 12.28 12.54
N MET A 548 -40.83 11.17 12.01
CA MET A 548 -40.43 9.99 12.77
C MET A 548 -39.35 10.30 13.83
N LEU A 549 -38.46 11.25 13.53
CA LEU A 549 -37.49 11.76 14.50
C LEU A 549 -38.13 12.69 15.55
N ALA A 550 -39.15 13.46 15.19
CA ALA A 550 -39.91 14.26 16.14
C ALA A 550 -40.76 13.37 17.09
N GLU A 551 -41.35 12.29 16.58
CA GLU A 551 -41.98 11.22 17.38
C GLU A 551 -40.98 10.58 18.38
N ASP A 552 -39.74 10.33 17.93
CA ASP A 552 -38.63 9.86 18.77
C ASP A 552 -38.05 10.95 19.70
N GLY A 553 -38.69 12.13 19.81
CA GLY A 553 -38.32 13.17 20.76
C GLY A 553 -37.19 14.13 20.33
N PHE A 554 -36.78 14.12 19.05
CA PHE A 554 -35.85 15.13 18.52
C PHE A 554 -36.59 16.41 18.13
N THR A 555 -36.05 17.57 18.51
CA THR A 555 -36.45 18.84 17.89
C THR A 555 -35.73 18.97 16.54
N VAL A 556 -36.48 18.96 15.44
CA VAL A 556 -35.96 18.96 14.07
C VAL A 556 -36.04 20.37 13.49
N THR A 557 -34.89 21.05 13.41
CA THR A 557 -34.78 22.45 12.96
C THR A 557 -34.16 22.54 11.57
N ARG A 558 -34.84 23.16 10.60
CA ARG A 558 -34.35 23.32 9.23
C ARG A 558 -33.22 24.36 9.14
N VAL A 559 -32.12 24.01 8.47
CA VAL A 559 -30.99 24.92 8.26
C VAL A 559 -31.28 25.87 7.10
N LEU A 560 -31.17 27.18 7.35
CA LEU A 560 -31.43 28.25 6.38
C LEU A 560 -30.12 29.02 6.09
N PRO A 561 -29.34 28.59 5.06
CA PRO A 561 -27.91 28.95 4.92
C PRO A 561 -27.65 30.36 4.40
N THR A 562 -28.66 31.07 3.89
CA THR A 562 -28.50 32.46 3.40
C THR A 562 -29.68 33.34 3.80
N LEU A 563 -29.49 34.66 3.75
CA LEU A 563 -30.56 35.65 3.98
C LEU A 563 -31.79 35.41 3.08
N ARG A 564 -31.58 34.98 1.82
CA ARG A 564 -32.66 34.62 0.90
C ARG A 564 -33.51 33.46 1.43
N HIS A 565 -32.90 32.39 1.96
CA HIS A 565 -33.64 31.27 2.54
C HIS A 565 -34.44 31.68 3.78
N ARG A 566 -33.84 32.51 4.65
CA ARG A 566 -34.50 33.04 5.86
C ARG A 566 -35.71 33.92 5.50
N PHE A 567 -35.55 34.81 4.51
CA PHE A 567 -36.61 35.69 4.01
C PHE A 567 -37.79 34.91 3.40
N PHE A 568 -37.52 33.89 2.57
CA PHE A 568 -38.59 33.06 1.99
C PHE A 568 -39.31 32.19 3.02
N ALA A 569 -38.62 31.66 4.04
CA ALA A 569 -39.26 30.94 5.14
C ALA A 569 -40.20 31.85 5.96
N TRP A 570 -39.75 33.06 6.27
CA TRP A 570 -40.55 34.07 6.98
C TRP A 570 -41.80 34.50 6.19
N ILE A 571 -41.65 34.80 4.88
CA ILE A 571 -42.79 35.15 4.00
C ILE A 571 -43.82 34.03 3.93
N ARG A 572 -43.38 32.76 3.85
CA ARG A 572 -44.28 31.61 3.72
C ARG A 572 -44.99 31.23 5.03
N ARG A 573 -44.57 31.77 6.19
CA ARG A 573 -44.93 31.25 7.53
C ARG A 573 -44.79 29.72 7.57
N ASP A 574 -43.59 29.25 7.20
CA ASP A 574 -43.28 27.83 7.15
C ASP A 574 -43.11 27.27 8.57
N ASP A 575 -44.22 26.94 9.23
CA ASP A 575 -44.24 26.38 10.59
C ASP A 575 -43.48 25.03 10.66
N SER A 576 -43.15 24.40 9.53
CA SER A 576 -42.28 23.20 9.46
C SER A 576 -40.77 23.49 9.53
N VAL A 577 -40.37 24.75 9.78
CA VAL A 577 -38.98 25.14 10.05
C VAL A 577 -38.47 24.59 11.39
N VAL A 578 -39.34 24.39 12.39
CA VAL A 578 -39.01 23.69 13.65
C VAL A 578 -40.15 22.71 13.97
N LEU A 579 -39.87 21.41 13.88
CA LEU A 579 -40.77 20.39 14.41
C LEU A 579 -40.33 20.11 15.87
N PRO A 580 -41.18 20.38 16.88
CA PRO A 580 -40.84 20.07 18.27
C PRO A 580 -40.84 18.55 18.49
N GLY A 581 -39.87 18.07 19.28
CA GLY A 581 -39.84 16.66 19.70
C GLY A 581 -40.92 16.33 20.71
N ASN A 582 -41.45 15.11 20.64
CA ASN A 582 -42.34 14.54 21.66
C ASN A 582 -41.61 14.44 23.02
N PRO A 583 -42.07 15.13 24.09
CA PRO A 583 -41.41 15.10 25.40
C PRO A 583 -41.60 13.76 26.13
N ASP A 584 -42.68 13.03 25.84
CA ASP A 584 -43.04 11.77 26.50
C ASP A 584 -42.45 10.54 25.78
N ALA A 585 -41.52 10.73 24.84
CA ALA A 585 -40.86 9.65 24.12
C ALA A 585 -39.92 8.85 25.05
N PRO A 586 -40.05 7.51 25.13
CA PRO A 586 -39.30 6.71 26.09
C PRO A 586 -37.79 6.72 25.82
N VAL A 587 -37.00 6.90 26.89
CA VAL A 587 -35.55 6.72 26.85
C VAL A 587 -35.23 5.23 26.84
N TRP A 588 -34.43 4.78 25.88
CA TRP A 588 -34.22 3.34 25.63
C TRP A 588 -33.11 2.75 26.52
N GLU A 589 -33.48 1.87 27.46
CA GLU A 589 -32.59 1.35 28.52
C GLU A 589 -31.53 0.33 28.06
N LYS A 590 -31.47 -0.05 26.78
CA LYS A 590 -30.38 -0.88 26.23
C LYS A 590 -29.87 -0.39 24.89
N ALA A 591 -28.97 0.59 24.94
CA ALA A 591 -27.95 0.78 23.91
C ALA A 591 -26.71 -0.09 24.24
N PRO A 592 -25.89 -0.49 23.25
CA PRO A 592 -24.56 -1.04 23.53
C PRO A 592 -23.71 0.03 24.23
N GLU A 593 -23.10 -0.33 25.37
CA GLU A 593 -22.43 0.63 26.26
C GLU A 593 -21.05 1.04 25.74
N ASN A 594 -20.94 2.26 25.21
CA ASN A 594 -19.64 2.91 25.03
C ASN A 594 -19.16 3.48 26.38
N VAL A 595 -18.26 2.76 27.05
CA VAL A 595 -17.66 3.21 28.32
C VAL A 595 -16.72 4.40 28.07
N ARG A 596 -17.24 5.64 28.15
CA ARG A 596 -16.47 6.86 28.50
C ARG A 596 -17.34 8.09 28.80
N SER A 597 -18.11 8.07 29.90
CA SER A 597 -18.65 9.31 30.49
C SER A 597 -18.95 9.22 31.99
N HIS A 598 -18.07 8.58 32.79
CA HIS A 598 -18.03 8.76 34.25
C HIS A 598 -16.57 8.67 34.74
N ALA A 599 -16.31 9.14 35.95
CA ALA A 599 -15.00 9.14 36.63
C ALA A 599 -13.88 9.95 35.96
N LEU A 600 -14.15 11.23 35.68
CA LEU A 600 -13.24 12.23 36.27
C LEU A 600 -13.41 12.12 37.80
N GLN A 601 -12.29 12.04 38.53
CA GLN A 601 -12.23 11.80 39.99
C GLN A 601 -12.63 10.38 40.46
N SER A 602 -11.66 9.47 40.49
CA SER A 602 -11.18 8.91 41.76
C SER A 602 -9.76 8.33 41.58
N SER A 603 -9.00 8.25 42.67
CA SER A 603 -7.60 7.80 42.70
C SER A 603 -7.47 6.51 43.48
N VAL A 604 -6.53 5.61 43.11
CA VAL A 604 -5.51 5.00 44.02
C VAL A 604 -4.71 3.86 43.36
N SER A 605 -3.44 3.75 43.78
CA SER A 605 -2.51 2.59 43.70
C SER A 605 -1.90 2.15 42.36
N ARG A 606 -0.62 1.74 42.46
CA ARG A 606 0.18 1.09 41.40
C ARG A 606 0.15 -0.43 41.59
N ALA A 607 -0.10 -1.17 40.51
CA ALA A 607 0.53 -2.46 40.20
C ALA A 607 0.28 -2.72 38.70
N GLY A 608 1.18 -3.35 37.93
CA GLY A 608 2.48 -3.90 38.31
C GLY A 608 2.95 -4.98 37.34
N VAL A 609 2.85 -4.74 36.02
CA VAL A 609 3.22 -5.70 34.97
C VAL A 609 4.20 -5.04 34.01
N GLN A 610 5.36 -5.65 33.80
CA GLN A 610 6.35 -5.22 32.80
C GLN A 610 6.02 -5.87 31.46
N ALA A 611 5.67 -5.07 30.46
CA ALA A 611 5.58 -5.55 29.08
C ALA A 611 6.99 -5.62 28.47
N ALA A 612 7.41 -6.82 28.04
CA ALA A 612 8.67 -7.02 27.34
C ALA A 612 8.50 -6.74 25.84
N SER A 613 9.19 -5.72 25.32
CA SER A 613 9.23 -5.42 23.89
C SER A 613 10.28 -6.30 23.19
N HIS A 614 9.82 -7.24 22.35
CA HIS A 614 10.69 -8.19 21.62
C HIS A 614 10.45 -8.22 20.09
N GLY A 615 9.94 -7.11 19.53
CA GLY A 615 9.98 -6.84 18.08
C GLY A 615 11.26 -6.08 17.68
N PRO A 616 11.94 -6.44 16.56
CA PRO A 616 13.22 -5.86 16.19
C PRO A 616 13.07 -4.50 15.52
N LEU A 617 13.57 -3.42 16.14
CA LEU A 617 13.34 -2.05 15.68
C LEU A 617 14.34 -1.55 14.62
N SER A 618 15.30 -2.38 14.18
CA SER A 618 16.24 -2.01 13.12
C SER A 618 15.56 -2.10 11.75
N GLY A 619 15.83 -1.13 10.88
CA GLY A 619 15.51 -1.31 9.46
C GLY A 619 16.42 -2.27 8.70
N ARG A 620 17.35 -2.94 9.39
CA ARG A 620 18.07 -4.11 8.88
C ARG A 620 17.13 -5.34 8.89
N ALA A 621 16.06 -5.30 9.70
CA ALA A 621 14.89 -6.16 9.52
C ALA A 621 13.94 -5.71 8.41
N LEU A 622 13.95 -4.42 8.08
CA LEU A 622 13.05 -3.87 7.06
C LEU A 622 13.55 -4.10 5.64
N ALA A 623 14.87 -4.11 5.42
CA ALA A 623 15.46 -4.61 4.19
C ALA A 623 15.38 -6.14 4.06
N ASP A 624 15.38 -6.88 5.18
CA ASP A 624 15.09 -8.32 5.19
C ASP A 624 13.64 -8.62 4.76
N LEU A 625 12.69 -7.81 5.23
CA LEU A 625 11.29 -7.86 4.79
C LEU A 625 11.14 -7.64 3.28
N GLY A 626 11.94 -6.74 2.68
CA GLY A 626 12.03 -6.60 1.23
C GLY A 626 12.68 -7.79 0.53
N ALA A 627 13.78 -8.34 1.09
CA ALA A 627 14.48 -9.51 0.56
C ALA A 627 13.62 -10.78 0.52
N ARG A 628 12.73 -10.91 1.50
CA ARG A 628 11.82 -12.03 1.72
C ARG A 628 10.39 -11.74 1.31
N ALA A 629 10.16 -10.61 0.62
CA ALA A 629 8.83 -10.20 0.22
C ALA A 629 8.17 -11.29 -0.63
N LEU A 630 6.98 -11.71 -0.21
CA LEU A 630 6.05 -12.49 -1.01
C LEU A 630 4.91 -11.62 -1.56
N VAL A 631 4.69 -10.44 -0.97
CA VAL A 631 3.67 -9.46 -1.38
C VAL A 631 4.32 -8.07 -1.61
N PRO A 632 3.83 -7.25 -2.57
CA PRO A 632 4.37 -5.93 -2.86
C PRO A 632 4.50 -5.01 -1.64
N GLU A 633 3.58 -5.10 -0.68
CA GLU A 633 3.52 -4.23 0.50
C GLU A 633 4.67 -4.50 1.50
N GLN A 634 5.45 -5.57 1.29
CA GLN A 634 6.69 -5.83 2.01
C GLN A 634 7.91 -5.15 1.37
N ILE A 635 7.84 -4.68 0.11
CA ILE A 635 8.93 -4.06 -0.64
C ILE A 635 9.13 -2.60 -0.19
N PRO A 636 10.23 -2.24 0.51
CA PRO A 636 10.34 -0.92 1.12
C PRO A 636 10.49 0.24 0.12
N PRO A 637 11.28 0.14 -0.98
CA PRO A 637 11.36 1.20 -1.99
C PRO A 637 10.00 1.53 -2.61
N TYR A 638 9.18 0.50 -2.87
CA TYR A 638 7.83 0.65 -3.41
C TYR A 638 6.94 1.48 -2.49
N VAL A 639 6.66 0.95 -1.29
CA VAL A 639 5.66 1.57 -0.40
C VAL A 639 6.13 2.94 0.09
N ARG A 640 7.44 3.17 0.27
CA ARG A 640 7.99 4.52 0.55
C ARG A 640 7.72 5.49 -0.60
N ALA A 641 8.04 5.10 -1.84
CA ALA A 641 7.88 5.98 -3.00
C ALA A 641 6.40 6.34 -3.25
N VAL A 642 5.47 5.40 -3.06
CA VAL A 642 4.04 5.61 -3.36
C VAL A 642 3.22 6.13 -2.18
N SER A 643 3.50 5.74 -0.93
CA SER A 643 2.72 6.17 0.25
C SER A 643 3.37 7.32 1.04
N GLY A 644 4.71 7.38 1.08
CA GLY A 644 5.44 8.29 1.97
C GLY A 644 5.40 7.92 3.46
N ARG A 645 4.93 6.72 3.82
CA ARG A 645 4.88 6.25 5.22
C ARG A 645 6.24 5.81 5.74
N THR A 646 6.42 5.93 7.05
CA THR A 646 7.60 5.39 7.76
C THR A 646 7.41 3.89 7.99
N LEU A 647 8.49 3.11 7.91
CA LEU A 647 8.45 1.66 8.13
C LEU A 647 9.08 1.31 9.49
N LYS A 648 8.38 0.48 10.26
CA LYS A 648 8.78 -0.15 11.54
C LYS A 648 8.57 -1.66 11.43
N SER A 649 8.96 -2.45 12.44
CA SER A 649 8.66 -3.89 12.48
C SER A 649 8.03 -4.32 13.80
N CYS A 650 7.14 -5.30 13.72
CA CYS A 650 6.48 -5.96 14.84
C CYS A 650 6.64 -7.48 14.65
N GLU A 651 7.25 -8.20 15.61
CA GLU A 651 7.58 -9.65 15.50
C GLU A 651 8.27 -10.08 14.17
N GLY A 652 8.98 -9.16 13.51
CA GLY A 652 9.63 -9.40 12.22
C GLY A 652 8.70 -9.29 11.00
N PHE A 653 7.48 -8.77 11.14
CA PHE A 653 6.62 -8.32 10.03
C PHE A 653 6.80 -6.81 9.77
N ALA A 654 6.40 -6.32 8.59
CA ALA A 654 6.52 -4.91 8.21
C ALA A 654 5.36 -4.08 8.77
N ALA A 655 5.60 -2.87 9.29
CA ALA A 655 4.58 -2.01 9.89
C ALA A 655 4.71 -0.56 9.37
N TRP A 656 3.81 -0.15 8.47
CA TRP A 656 3.82 1.15 7.77
C TRP A 656 3.03 2.22 8.51
N THR A 657 3.72 3.13 9.21
CA THR A 657 3.11 4.08 10.15
C THR A 657 3.08 5.54 9.68
N THR A 658 2.02 6.24 10.08
CA THR A 658 1.93 7.71 10.19
C THR A 658 2.09 8.14 11.67
N GLU A 659 1.73 9.38 12.02
CA GLU A 659 1.66 9.84 13.42
C GLU A 659 0.59 9.11 14.24
N ASP A 660 -0.48 8.63 13.58
CA ASP A 660 -1.70 8.11 14.22
C ASP A 660 -2.23 6.78 13.65
N SER A 661 -1.60 6.22 12.60
CA SER A 661 -2.02 4.97 11.96
C SER A 661 -0.86 4.01 11.69
N CYS A 662 -1.17 2.71 11.58
CA CYS A 662 -0.21 1.64 11.30
C CYS A 662 -0.83 0.59 10.37
N THR A 663 -0.18 0.29 9.23
CA THR A 663 -0.53 -0.87 8.38
C THR A 663 0.52 -1.97 8.55
N LEU A 664 0.18 -3.00 9.32
CA LEU A 664 0.98 -4.19 9.60
C LEU A 664 0.81 -5.22 8.47
N VAL A 665 1.87 -5.50 7.73
CA VAL A 665 1.93 -6.46 6.62
C VAL A 665 2.51 -7.77 7.14
N ALA A 666 1.62 -8.57 7.75
CA ALA A 666 1.94 -9.85 8.36
C ALA A 666 1.77 -10.99 7.33
N PHE A 667 2.71 -11.05 6.39
CA PHE A 667 2.89 -12.21 5.52
C PHE A 667 4.21 -12.91 5.89
N PRO A 668 4.21 -14.23 6.17
CA PRO A 668 5.43 -14.99 6.43
C PRO A 668 6.25 -15.14 5.14
N SER A 669 7.56 -15.33 5.27
CA SER A 669 8.44 -15.66 4.14
C SER A 669 8.29 -17.11 3.66
N GLU A 670 8.80 -17.45 2.46
CA GLU A 670 8.82 -18.84 1.96
C GLU A 670 9.56 -19.79 2.93
N ASP A 671 10.62 -19.32 3.58
CA ASP A 671 11.34 -19.95 4.70
C ASP A 671 10.42 -20.37 5.86
N GLU A 672 9.48 -19.49 6.19
CA GLU A 672 8.64 -19.60 7.38
C GLU A 672 7.41 -20.45 7.09
N LEU A 673 6.85 -20.36 5.88
CA LEU A 673 5.79 -21.26 5.40
C LEU A 673 6.20 -22.74 5.44
N ALA A 674 7.48 -23.05 5.23
CA ALA A 674 8.01 -24.42 5.31
C ALA A 674 8.21 -24.94 6.74
N ALA A 675 8.39 -24.06 7.73
CA ALA A 675 8.60 -24.41 9.13
C ALA A 675 7.35 -24.22 10.01
N CYS A 676 6.42 -23.38 9.57
CA CYS A 676 5.22 -22.94 10.27
C CYS A 676 4.13 -22.62 9.24
N PRO A 677 3.35 -23.63 8.80
CA PRO A 677 2.31 -23.42 7.79
C PRO A 677 1.17 -22.52 8.31
N LEU A 678 0.41 -21.93 7.38
CA LEU A 678 -0.58 -20.88 7.66
C LEU A 678 -1.76 -21.32 8.54
N ASP A 679 -1.98 -22.62 8.68
CA ASP A 679 -2.99 -23.27 9.50
C ASP A 679 -2.48 -23.67 10.91
N GLY A 680 -1.18 -23.48 11.19
CA GLY A 680 -0.58 -23.81 12.48
C GLY A 680 -0.73 -22.71 13.55
N GLU A 681 -1.02 -23.12 14.79
CA GLU A 681 -1.18 -22.22 15.96
C GLU A 681 0.02 -21.26 16.13
N ALA A 682 1.25 -21.73 15.87
CA ALA A 682 2.47 -20.93 16.00
C ALA A 682 2.52 -19.71 15.04
N TYR A 683 1.82 -19.75 13.90
CA TYR A 683 1.66 -18.58 13.03
C TYR A 683 0.67 -17.59 13.65
N ALA A 684 -0.48 -18.08 14.12
CA ALA A 684 -1.50 -17.26 14.78
C ALA A 684 -0.96 -16.57 16.04
N GLU A 685 -0.25 -17.28 16.92
CA GLU A 685 0.39 -16.66 18.09
C GLU A 685 1.37 -15.54 17.71
N ARG A 686 2.13 -15.70 16.62
CA ARG A 686 3.05 -14.67 16.13
C ARG A 686 2.29 -13.47 15.56
N LEU A 687 1.18 -13.69 14.86
CA LEU A 687 0.28 -12.64 14.39
C LEU A 687 -0.27 -11.82 15.58
N GLU A 688 -0.72 -12.49 16.65
CA GLU A 688 -1.23 -11.80 17.85
C GLU A 688 -0.15 -10.99 18.55
N ARG A 689 1.07 -11.52 18.73
CA ARG A 689 2.19 -10.75 19.28
C ARG A 689 2.56 -9.56 18.38
N ALA A 690 2.48 -9.70 17.05
CA ALA A 690 2.76 -8.63 16.11
C ALA A 690 1.72 -7.50 16.20
N VAL A 691 0.44 -7.87 16.32
CA VAL A 691 -0.66 -6.93 16.54
C VAL A 691 -0.53 -6.24 17.90
N ALA A 692 -0.22 -6.96 18.97
CA ALA A 692 0.01 -6.36 20.29
C ALA A 692 1.21 -5.38 20.28
N CYS A 693 2.29 -5.74 19.58
CA CYS A 693 3.46 -4.88 19.37
C CYS A 693 3.14 -3.63 18.52
N ALA A 694 2.20 -3.72 17.57
CA ALA A 694 1.70 -2.57 16.82
C ALA A 694 0.79 -1.67 17.67
N LEU A 695 -0.17 -2.26 18.40
CA LEU A 695 -1.09 -1.55 19.31
C LEU A 695 -0.36 -0.82 20.45
N ALA A 696 0.83 -1.30 20.85
CA ALA A 696 1.67 -0.64 21.85
C ALA A 696 2.35 0.67 21.37
N MET A 697 2.20 1.07 20.09
CA MET A 697 2.83 2.30 19.58
C MET A 697 2.18 3.58 20.13
N PRO A 698 2.95 4.52 20.71
CA PRO A 698 2.40 5.78 21.24
C PRO A 698 1.68 6.59 20.16
N GLY A 699 0.48 7.11 20.49
CA GLY A 699 -0.30 7.97 19.61
C GLY A 699 -1.16 7.24 18.57
N LEU A 700 -1.02 5.92 18.44
CA LEU A 700 -1.81 5.13 17.49
C LEU A 700 -3.31 5.24 17.74
N ARG A 701 -4.08 5.47 16.68
CA ARG A 701 -5.55 5.53 16.65
C ARG A 701 -6.17 4.51 15.71
N ARG A 702 -5.47 4.10 14.66
CA ARG A 702 -5.96 3.13 13.66
C ARG A 702 -4.90 2.11 13.31
N ILE A 703 -5.27 0.83 13.37
CA ILE A 703 -4.46 -0.26 12.83
C ILE A 703 -5.17 -0.92 11.66
N THR A 704 -4.37 -1.29 10.65
CA THR A 704 -4.73 -2.12 9.51
C THR A 704 -3.77 -3.30 9.51
N VAL A 705 -4.25 -4.52 9.30
CA VAL A 705 -3.43 -5.73 9.25
C VAL A 705 -3.70 -6.47 7.95
N LEU A 706 -2.67 -6.59 7.09
CA LEU A 706 -2.69 -7.37 5.87
C LEU A 706 -2.08 -8.74 6.18
N SER A 707 -2.89 -9.80 6.15
CA SER A 707 -2.48 -11.14 6.63
C SER A 707 -3.28 -12.25 5.92
N PRO A 708 -2.79 -13.50 5.85
CA PRO A 708 -3.58 -14.66 5.46
C PRO A 708 -4.72 -15.03 6.43
N LEU A 709 -4.66 -14.56 7.68
CA LEU A 709 -5.65 -14.79 8.74
C LEU A 709 -6.16 -13.47 9.36
N ILE A 710 -7.37 -13.48 9.91
CA ILE A 710 -7.90 -12.41 10.77
C ILE A 710 -7.24 -12.55 12.14
N PRO A 711 -6.62 -11.50 12.73
CA PRO A 711 -6.08 -11.57 14.08
C PRO A 711 -7.18 -11.77 15.12
N ALA A 712 -6.92 -12.56 16.17
CA ALA A 712 -7.84 -12.75 17.30
C ALA A 712 -7.99 -11.48 18.17
N ALA A 713 -6.98 -10.60 18.17
CA ALA A 713 -7.03 -9.28 18.78
C ALA A 713 -7.77 -8.23 17.92
N ALA A 714 -8.22 -8.58 16.70
CA ALA A 714 -9.17 -7.73 15.96
C ALA A 714 -10.56 -7.87 16.60
N PRO A 715 -11.23 -6.77 16.99
CA PRO A 715 -12.54 -6.83 17.61
C PRO A 715 -13.63 -7.24 16.62
N GLU A 716 -14.79 -7.69 17.11
CA GLU A 716 -15.92 -8.14 16.26
C GLU A 716 -16.38 -7.08 15.22
N GLN A 717 -16.21 -5.80 15.53
CA GLN A 717 -16.49 -4.67 14.63
C GLN A 717 -15.33 -4.27 13.68
N ALA A 718 -14.28 -5.08 13.54
CA ALA A 718 -13.21 -4.82 12.57
C ALA A 718 -13.71 -5.00 11.13
N VAL A 719 -13.30 -4.11 10.23
CA VAL A 719 -13.59 -4.23 8.79
C VAL A 719 -12.63 -5.26 8.20
N VAL A 720 -13.15 -6.26 7.49
CA VAL A 720 -12.34 -7.34 6.88
C VAL A 720 -12.64 -7.48 5.39
N GLU A 721 -11.72 -7.04 4.54
CA GLU A 721 -11.74 -7.26 3.09
C GLU A 721 -10.99 -8.55 2.72
N ARG A 722 -11.28 -9.15 1.56
CA ARG A 722 -10.79 -10.50 1.20
C ARG A 722 -10.45 -10.67 -0.29
N ASP A 723 -9.23 -11.12 -0.58
CA ASP A 723 -8.77 -11.57 -1.90
C ASP A 723 -7.66 -12.65 -1.72
N ALA A 724 -6.86 -12.93 -2.76
CA ALA A 724 -5.68 -13.80 -2.72
C ALA A 724 -4.60 -13.31 -3.69
N TRP A 725 -3.33 -13.55 -3.35
CA TRP A 725 -2.19 -13.26 -4.23
C TRP A 725 -2.04 -14.37 -5.28
N TRP A 726 -2.00 -13.98 -6.55
CA TRP A 726 -1.86 -14.92 -7.67
C TRP A 726 -0.41 -15.01 -8.14
N CYS A 727 0.16 -16.21 -8.15
CA CYS A 727 1.55 -16.43 -8.54
C CYS A 727 1.68 -17.44 -9.69
N VAL A 728 2.80 -17.35 -10.42
CA VAL A 728 3.27 -18.33 -11.41
C VAL A 728 4.60 -18.88 -10.91
N LYS A 729 4.83 -20.20 -10.99
CA LYS A 729 6.17 -20.78 -10.73
C LYS A 729 7.05 -20.68 -11.97
N LEU A 730 8.32 -20.38 -11.75
CA LEU A 730 9.37 -20.21 -12.76
C LEU A 730 10.34 -21.41 -12.73
N PRO A 731 10.90 -21.84 -13.88
CA PRO A 731 10.69 -21.28 -15.21
C PRO A 731 9.31 -21.61 -15.80
N HIS A 732 8.67 -20.63 -16.43
CA HIS A 732 7.30 -20.79 -16.95
C HIS A 732 7.29 -21.33 -18.38
N SER A 733 6.65 -22.49 -18.57
CA SER A 733 6.38 -23.08 -19.89
C SER A 733 5.01 -22.65 -20.44
N PRO A 734 4.92 -21.67 -21.37
CA PRO A 734 3.66 -21.13 -21.83
C PRO A 734 2.84 -22.16 -22.63
N ALA A 735 1.55 -22.28 -22.30
CA ALA A 735 0.60 -23.13 -23.01
C ALA A 735 0.36 -22.68 -24.47
N GLN A 736 -0.17 -23.55 -25.34
CA GLN A 736 -0.30 -23.29 -26.79
C GLN A 736 -1.04 -21.98 -27.12
N LYS A 737 -2.09 -21.62 -26.36
CA LYS A 737 -2.82 -20.36 -26.53
C LYS A 737 -1.92 -19.14 -26.25
N LEU A 738 -1.11 -19.18 -25.20
CA LEU A 738 -0.17 -18.12 -24.83
C LEU A 738 0.98 -18.03 -25.85
N ARG A 739 1.54 -19.17 -26.30
CA ARG A 739 2.55 -19.21 -27.38
C ARG A 739 2.06 -18.56 -28.68
N ASN A 740 0.77 -18.68 -29.01
CA ASN A 740 0.19 -18.02 -30.17
C ASN A 740 0.05 -16.49 -29.98
N MET A 741 -0.17 -16.01 -28.75
CA MET A 741 -0.21 -14.57 -28.45
C MET A 741 1.18 -13.94 -28.50
N LEU A 742 2.20 -14.61 -27.95
CA LEU A 742 3.60 -14.13 -27.96
C LEU A 742 4.11 -13.99 -29.40
N ARG A 743 3.93 -15.04 -30.23
CA ARG A 743 4.26 -15.04 -31.68
C ARG A 743 3.49 -14.03 -32.53
N ARG A 744 2.43 -13.43 -31.99
CA ARG A 744 1.73 -12.29 -32.59
C ARG A 744 2.39 -10.99 -32.15
N ALA A 745 2.56 -10.80 -30.84
CA ALA A 745 3.20 -9.63 -30.27
C ALA A 745 4.61 -9.39 -30.83
N GLU A 746 5.42 -10.44 -31.02
CA GLU A 746 6.74 -10.43 -31.68
C GLU A 746 6.75 -9.78 -33.09
N ARG A 747 5.59 -9.63 -33.75
CA ARG A 747 5.44 -9.01 -35.08
C ARG A 747 4.87 -7.60 -35.03
N GLU A 748 4.25 -7.25 -33.90
CA GLU A 748 3.46 -6.03 -33.71
C GLU A 748 4.14 -5.05 -32.73
N ALA A 749 5.07 -5.54 -31.90
CA ALA A 749 5.87 -4.77 -30.95
C ALA A 749 7.26 -5.40 -30.72
N SER A 750 8.25 -4.53 -30.49
CA SER A 750 9.53 -4.86 -29.86
C SER A 750 9.45 -4.57 -28.36
N ILE A 751 10.15 -5.35 -27.53
CA ILE A 751 10.22 -5.14 -26.06
C ILE A 751 11.66 -4.80 -25.67
N SER A 752 11.84 -3.74 -24.88
CA SER A 752 13.13 -3.30 -24.32
C SER A 752 12.98 -2.87 -22.86
N VAL A 753 14.09 -2.94 -22.10
CA VAL A 753 14.19 -2.26 -20.79
C VAL A 753 14.59 -0.81 -21.05
N GLU A 754 13.88 0.15 -20.44
CA GLU A 754 14.07 1.59 -20.67
C GLU A 754 14.13 2.38 -19.36
N GLU A 755 14.72 3.58 -19.40
CA GLU A 755 14.61 4.53 -18.30
C GLU A 755 13.25 5.24 -18.29
N TRP A 756 12.77 5.63 -17.10
CA TRP A 756 11.50 6.36 -16.99
C TRP A 756 11.62 7.78 -17.53
N GLY A 757 10.75 8.16 -18.46
CA GLY A 757 10.84 9.40 -19.23
C GLY A 757 9.49 9.93 -19.72
N PRO A 758 9.47 10.99 -20.55
CA PRO A 758 8.25 11.75 -20.85
C PRO A 758 7.13 10.96 -21.53
N GLU A 759 7.43 9.97 -22.37
CA GLU A 759 6.42 9.07 -22.94
C GLU A 759 5.77 8.17 -21.87
N HIS A 760 6.57 7.70 -20.91
CA HIS A 760 6.15 6.87 -19.80
C HIS A 760 5.28 7.67 -18.82
N ASP A 761 5.72 8.88 -18.45
CA ASP A 761 4.91 9.83 -17.68
C ASP A 761 3.58 10.15 -18.42
N ALA A 762 3.60 10.44 -19.72
CA ALA A 762 2.41 10.72 -20.52
C ALA A 762 1.42 9.54 -20.63
N LEU A 763 1.92 8.29 -20.70
CA LEU A 763 1.09 7.08 -20.72
C LEU A 763 0.39 6.82 -19.38
N VAL A 764 1.08 7.04 -18.24
CA VAL A 764 0.41 7.03 -16.92
C VAL A 764 -0.62 8.16 -16.86
N ASP A 765 -0.26 9.36 -17.27
CA ASP A 765 -1.11 10.53 -17.18
C ASP A 765 -2.39 10.36 -18.04
N TYR A 766 -2.28 9.73 -19.21
CA TYR A 766 -3.42 9.30 -20.04
C TYR A 766 -4.30 8.28 -19.31
N TYR A 767 -3.70 7.22 -18.76
CA TYR A 767 -4.42 6.18 -18.02
C TYR A 767 -5.17 6.77 -16.81
N LEU A 768 -4.54 7.67 -16.06
CA LEU A 768 -5.17 8.40 -14.95
C LEU A 768 -6.29 9.36 -15.39
N LYS A 769 -6.25 9.89 -16.61
CA LYS A 769 -7.29 10.78 -17.16
C LYS A 769 -8.49 10.01 -17.71
N VAL A 770 -8.27 8.82 -18.27
CA VAL A 770 -9.30 8.00 -18.95
C VAL A 770 -9.92 6.94 -18.04
N ARG A 771 -9.23 6.52 -16.96
CA ARG A 771 -9.76 5.56 -15.99
C ARG A 771 -10.23 6.25 -14.71
N THR A 772 -11.47 5.97 -14.32
CA THR A 772 -11.94 6.17 -12.94
C THR A 772 -11.15 5.21 -12.04
N LEU A 773 -10.49 5.76 -11.01
CA LEU A 773 -9.67 5.01 -10.07
C LEU A 773 -9.89 5.60 -8.68
N ALA A 774 -9.95 4.75 -7.65
CA ALA A 774 -10.05 5.18 -6.26
C ALA A 774 -8.90 6.15 -5.89
N PRO A 775 -9.10 7.13 -4.98
CA PRO A 775 -8.10 8.14 -4.67
C PRO A 775 -6.73 7.58 -4.27
N GLY A 776 -6.69 6.49 -3.49
CA GLY A 776 -5.47 5.77 -3.14
C GLY A 776 -4.76 5.19 -4.36
N THR A 777 -5.47 4.43 -5.20
CA THR A 777 -4.94 3.87 -6.46
C THR A 777 -4.42 4.95 -7.40
N ARG A 778 -5.15 6.07 -7.54
CA ARG A 778 -4.74 7.24 -8.32
C ARG A 778 -3.44 7.87 -7.79
N HIS A 779 -3.31 7.98 -6.47
CA HIS A 779 -2.14 8.52 -5.77
C HIS A 779 -0.91 7.60 -5.93
N ILE A 780 -1.10 6.28 -5.86
CA ILE A 780 -0.06 5.27 -6.10
C ILE A 780 0.39 5.30 -7.56
N PHE A 781 -0.54 5.26 -8.51
CA PHE A 781 -0.25 5.22 -9.94
C PHE A 781 0.48 6.50 -10.41
N GLY A 782 0.06 7.67 -9.93
CA GLY A 782 0.76 8.94 -10.16
C GLY A 782 2.16 9.05 -9.54
N ARG A 783 2.60 8.05 -8.77
CA ARG A 783 3.94 7.95 -8.17
C ARG A 783 4.80 6.81 -8.73
N VAL A 784 4.31 6.04 -9.71
CA VAL A 784 5.08 4.92 -10.31
C VAL A 784 6.40 5.40 -10.92
N GLY A 785 6.39 6.55 -11.59
CA GLY A 785 7.63 7.16 -12.11
C GLY A 785 8.59 7.62 -11.01
N ARG A 786 8.11 7.97 -9.80
CA ARG A 786 9.00 8.21 -8.65
C ARG A 786 9.60 6.90 -8.18
N TYR A 787 8.78 5.85 -8.07
CA TYR A 787 9.18 4.51 -7.64
C TYR A 787 10.29 3.92 -8.53
N VAL A 788 10.08 3.86 -9.85
CA VAL A 788 11.07 3.34 -10.80
C VAL A 788 12.38 4.15 -10.75
N ARG A 789 12.30 5.48 -10.64
CA ARG A 789 13.49 6.36 -10.47
C ARG A 789 14.15 6.25 -9.08
N SER A 790 13.60 5.47 -8.15
CA SER A 790 14.11 5.31 -6.77
C SER A 790 14.49 3.88 -6.37
N SER A 791 14.23 2.87 -7.21
CA SER A 791 14.59 1.46 -6.95
C SER A 791 15.38 0.89 -8.13
N SER A 792 16.64 0.52 -7.91
CA SER A 792 17.46 -0.13 -8.95
C SER A 792 16.97 -1.53 -9.34
N GLU A 793 16.16 -2.15 -8.49
CA GLU A 793 15.54 -3.45 -8.74
C GLU A 793 14.15 -3.34 -9.41
N ALA A 794 13.63 -2.12 -9.63
CA ALA A 794 12.37 -1.89 -10.34
C ALA A 794 12.64 -1.55 -11.81
N LEU A 795 12.57 -2.55 -12.70
CA LEU A 795 12.76 -2.35 -14.13
C LEU A 795 11.46 -1.96 -14.85
N LEU A 796 11.59 -0.99 -15.74
CA LEU A 796 10.57 -0.61 -16.72
C LEU A 796 10.81 -1.36 -18.03
N PHE A 797 9.87 -2.21 -18.41
CA PHE A 797 9.79 -2.84 -19.72
C PHE A 797 8.84 -2.05 -20.59
N SER A 798 9.30 -1.61 -21.75
CA SER A 798 8.51 -0.84 -22.71
C SER A 798 8.35 -1.59 -24.01
N ALA A 799 7.15 -1.48 -24.59
CA ALA A 799 6.76 -2.12 -25.84
C ALA A 799 6.56 -1.05 -26.91
N ARG A 800 7.36 -1.09 -27.97
CA ARG A 800 7.34 -0.11 -29.06
C ARG A 800 7.02 -0.74 -30.41
N ASP A 801 6.16 -0.09 -31.19
CA ASP A 801 5.88 -0.53 -32.57
C ASP A 801 7.05 -0.25 -33.52
N ALA A 802 6.96 -0.68 -34.77
CA ALA A 802 8.01 -0.53 -35.77
C ALA A 802 8.34 0.93 -36.15
N SER A 803 7.57 1.92 -35.68
CA SER A 803 7.90 3.36 -35.80
C SER A 803 8.64 3.91 -34.57
N GLY A 804 8.83 3.10 -33.52
CA GLY A 804 9.40 3.49 -32.23
C GLY A 804 8.39 4.04 -31.23
N ARG A 805 7.09 4.10 -31.57
CA ARG A 805 6.03 4.64 -30.69
C ARG A 805 5.71 3.67 -29.54
N LEU A 806 5.65 4.19 -28.31
CA LEU A 806 5.28 3.43 -27.11
C LEU A 806 3.80 2.97 -27.16
N LEU A 807 3.61 1.65 -27.25
CA LEU A 807 2.31 0.97 -27.22
C LEU A 807 1.84 0.63 -25.80
N ALA A 808 2.78 0.17 -24.97
CA ALA A 808 2.53 -0.28 -23.61
C ALA A 808 3.82 -0.35 -22.79
N MET A 809 3.68 -0.44 -21.47
CA MET A 809 4.81 -0.70 -20.56
C MET A 809 4.36 -1.50 -19.34
N ALA A 810 5.30 -2.21 -18.72
CA ALA A 810 5.14 -2.89 -17.45
C ALA A 810 6.32 -2.61 -16.52
N VAL A 811 6.06 -2.52 -15.22
CA VAL A 811 7.09 -2.38 -14.18
C VAL A 811 7.19 -3.69 -13.44
N GLY A 812 8.39 -4.28 -13.45
CA GLY A 812 8.74 -5.47 -12.66
C GLY A 812 9.67 -5.09 -11.51
N ASP A 813 9.47 -5.65 -10.32
CA ASP A 813 10.44 -5.53 -9.22
C ASP A 813 11.09 -6.87 -8.86
N TYR A 814 12.40 -6.82 -8.62
CA TYR A 814 13.28 -7.97 -8.38
C TYR A 814 14.03 -7.91 -7.03
N SER A 815 13.57 -7.06 -6.11
CA SER A 815 14.18 -6.81 -4.79
C SER A 815 14.22 -8.07 -3.91
N ALA A 816 13.25 -8.96 -4.06
CA ALA A 816 13.16 -10.20 -3.30
C ALA A 816 13.94 -11.35 -3.97
N LEU A 817 14.40 -12.30 -3.15
CA LEU A 817 15.32 -13.35 -3.56
C LEU A 817 14.63 -14.53 -4.25
N SER A 818 13.44 -14.97 -3.81
CA SER A 818 12.70 -16.05 -4.47
C SER A 818 11.56 -15.57 -5.38
N THR A 819 11.01 -14.39 -5.11
CA THR A 819 9.82 -13.85 -5.79
C THR A 819 10.15 -12.59 -6.59
N ALA A 820 9.66 -12.52 -7.83
CA ALA A 820 9.63 -11.31 -8.64
C ALA A 820 8.18 -10.78 -8.69
N PHE A 821 8.00 -9.49 -8.92
CA PHE A 821 6.69 -8.84 -8.85
C PHE A 821 6.32 -8.13 -10.15
N TYR A 822 5.16 -8.47 -10.70
CA TYR A 822 4.49 -7.68 -11.73
C TYR A 822 3.72 -6.54 -11.04
N MET A 823 4.36 -5.38 -10.92
CA MET A 823 3.90 -4.26 -10.07
C MET A 823 2.83 -3.40 -10.77
N PHE A 824 3.11 -2.98 -12.00
CA PHE A 824 2.27 -2.07 -12.76
C PHE A 824 2.29 -2.40 -14.24
N ALA A 825 1.19 -2.12 -14.95
CA ALA A 825 1.17 -2.14 -16.40
C ALA A 825 0.21 -1.09 -16.97
N PHE A 826 0.65 -0.42 -18.01
CA PHE A 826 -0.09 0.63 -18.71
C PHE A 826 -0.03 0.35 -20.22
N ARG A 827 -1.10 0.65 -20.95
CA ARG A 827 -1.13 0.49 -22.41
C ARG A 827 -2.01 1.54 -23.07
N GLN A 828 -1.67 1.89 -24.30
CA GLN A 828 -2.57 2.61 -25.19
C GLN A 828 -3.82 1.76 -25.46
N ASP A 829 -4.94 2.40 -25.78
CA ASP A 829 -6.17 1.66 -26.10
C ASP A 829 -6.06 0.94 -27.47
N ASP A 830 -5.23 1.42 -28.42
CA ASP A 830 -4.90 0.75 -29.69
C ASP A 830 -3.80 -0.33 -29.58
N CYS A 831 -3.28 -0.58 -28.37
CA CYS A 831 -2.22 -1.56 -28.12
C CYS A 831 -2.59 -2.97 -28.66
N PRO A 832 -1.78 -3.57 -29.56
CA PRO A 832 -2.11 -4.82 -30.23
C PRO A 832 -2.29 -6.04 -29.30
N PRO A 833 -3.11 -7.05 -29.71
CA PRO A 833 -3.41 -8.22 -28.89
C PRO A 833 -2.19 -9.09 -28.62
N GLY A 834 -1.80 -9.19 -27.34
CA GLY A 834 -0.68 -10.01 -26.88
C GLY A 834 0.53 -9.20 -26.43
N VAL A 835 0.59 -7.89 -26.67
CA VAL A 835 1.71 -7.05 -26.21
C VAL A 835 1.85 -7.06 -24.68
N SER A 836 0.74 -7.08 -23.93
CA SER A 836 0.76 -7.28 -22.47
C SER A 836 1.24 -8.67 -22.05
N ASP A 837 1.12 -9.69 -22.91
CA ASP A 837 1.72 -11.01 -22.68
C ASP A 837 3.23 -11.00 -22.99
N ALA A 838 3.68 -10.26 -24.01
CA ALA A 838 5.09 -10.11 -24.31
C ALA A 838 5.83 -9.30 -23.23
N LEU A 839 5.20 -8.25 -22.69
CA LEU A 839 5.70 -7.52 -21.52
C LEU A 839 5.82 -8.44 -20.29
N LEU A 840 4.77 -9.20 -19.97
CA LEU A 840 4.83 -10.16 -18.86
C LEU A 840 5.83 -11.30 -19.12
N ARG A 841 6.05 -11.69 -20.39
CA ARG A 841 7.08 -12.68 -20.75
C ARG A 841 8.48 -12.13 -20.54
N ALA A 842 8.81 -10.94 -21.00
CA ALA A 842 10.11 -10.31 -20.76
C ALA A 842 10.40 -10.15 -19.25
N LEU A 843 9.36 -9.84 -18.46
CA LEU A 843 9.42 -9.70 -17.01
C LEU A 843 9.59 -11.08 -16.30
N ALA A 844 9.01 -12.15 -16.86
CA ALA A 844 9.27 -13.53 -16.42
C ALA A 844 10.67 -14.04 -16.86
N ASP A 845 11.12 -13.73 -18.07
CA ASP A 845 12.46 -14.07 -18.58
C ASP A 845 13.56 -13.40 -17.74
N GLU A 846 13.37 -12.14 -17.34
CA GLU A 846 14.29 -11.44 -16.43
C GLU A 846 14.26 -12.04 -15.02
N ALA A 847 13.09 -12.48 -14.52
CA ALA A 847 13.00 -13.21 -13.25
C ALA A 847 13.72 -14.57 -13.31
N GLU A 848 13.55 -15.32 -14.42
CA GLU A 848 14.29 -16.56 -14.69
C GLU A 848 15.81 -16.30 -14.77
N ARG A 849 16.23 -15.21 -15.43
CA ARG A 849 17.63 -14.77 -15.58
C ARG A 849 18.26 -14.24 -14.27
N ARG A 850 17.47 -13.67 -13.36
CA ARG A 850 17.91 -13.25 -12.01
C ARG A 850 17.86 -14.39 -11.00
N GLY A 851 17.11 -15.45 -11.27
CA GLY A 851 17.07 -16.70 -10.50
C GLY A 851 15.87 -16.89 -9.57
N GLN A 852 14.86 -16.02 -9.64
CA GLN A 852 13.60 -16.20 -8.91
C GLN A 852 12.87 -17.49 -9.33
N THR A 853 12.16 -18.09 -8.37
CA THR A 853 11.36 -19.32 -8.56
C THR A 853 9.86 -19.03 -8.67
N THR A 854 9.44 -17.80 -8.36
CA THR A 854 8.04 -17.37 -8.31
C THR A 854 7.89 -15.98 -8.92
N LEU A 855 6.81 -15.75 -9.66
CA LEU A 855 6.39 -14.44 -10.17
C LEU A 855 5.00 -14.13 -9.61
N ASN A 856 4.90 -13.15 -8.72
CA ASN A 856 3.65 -12.65 -8.17
C ASN A 856 3.01 -11.68 -9.18
N LEU A 857 1.76 -11.93 -9.56
CA LEU A 857 0.97 -11.15 -10.52
C LEU A 857 0.01 -10.14 -9.86
N GLY A 858 0.03 -10.04 -8.54
CA GLY A 858 -0.85 -9.19 -7.73
C GLY A 858 -2.14 -9.87 -7.24
N LEU A 859 -2.95 -9.13 -6.49
CA LEU A 859 -4.29 -9.52 -6.02
C LEU A 859 -5.27 -9.85 -7.16
N GLY A 860 -6.30 -10.66 -6.88
CA GLY A 860 -7.31 -11.07 -7.86
C GLY A 860 -8.05 -9.88 -8.48
N ILE A 861 -8.53 -8.96 -7.65
CA ILE A 861 -9.25 -7.71 -7.93
C ILE A 861 -10.57 -7.93 -8.70
N ASP A 862 -10.51 -8.42 -9.94
CA ASP A 862 -11.70 -8.67 -10.77
C ASP A 862 -11.60 -9.94 -11.62
N GLY A 863 -12.73 -10.36 -12.21
CA GLY A 863 -12.83 -11.57 -13.02
C GLY A 863 -12.02 -11.56 -14.33
N GLY A 864 -11.74 -10.39 -14.90
CA GLY A 864 -10.91 -10.18 -16.08
C GLY A 864 -9.41 -10.23 -15.77
N ILE A 865 -8.98 -9.61 -14.67
CA ILE A 865 -7.62 -9.72 -14.12
C ILE A 865 -7.35 -11.19 -13.73
N ALA A 866 -8.28 -11.84 -13.05
CA ALA A 866 -8.20 -13.27 -12.74
C ALA A 866 -8.16 -14.16 -14.01
N PHE A 867 -8.86 -13.80 -15.10
CA PHE A 867 -8.79 -14.51 -16.38
C PHE A 867 -7.42 -14.36 -17.06
N PHE A 868 -6.85 -13.14 -17.05
CA PHE A 868 -5.49 -12.90 -17.56
C PHE A 868 -4.45 -13.74 -16.81
N LYS A 869 -4.58 -13.84 -15.48
CA LYS A 869 -3.70 -14.63 -14.61
C LYS A 869 -3.85 -16.14 -14.84
N LYS A 870 -5.08 -16.65 -14.91
CA LYS A 870 -5.35 -18.07 -15.20
C LYS A 870 -4.84 -18.52 -16.58
N LYS A 871 -4.81 -17.64 -17.58
CA LYS A 871 -4.19 -17.89 -18.90
C LYS A 871 -2.67 -18.17 -18.81
N TRP A 872 -1.99 -17.60 -17.81
CA TRP A 872 -0.59 -17.84 -17.46
C TRP A 872 -0.38 -19.05 -16.52
N GLY A 873 -1.42 -19.85 -16.27
CA GLY A 873 -1.36 -20.96 -15.32
C GLY A 873 -1.16 -20.50 -13.86
N ALA A 874 -1.45 -19.23 -13.55
CA ALA A 874 -1.28 -18.70 -12.21
C ALA A 874 -2.27 -19.35 -11.24
N PHE A 875 -1.80 -19.58 -10.01
CA PHE A 875 -2.56 -20.16 -8.90
C PHE A 875 -2.67 -19.14 -7.75
N PRO A 876 -3.73 -19.18 -6.93
CA PRO A 876 -3.76 -18.43 -5.68
C PRO A 876 -2.73 -19.05 -4.72
N ALA A 877 -1.71 -18.29 -4.36
CA ALA A 877 -0.58 -18.75 -3.54
C ALA A 877 -0.83 -18.53 -2.04
N MET A 878 -1.45 -17.42 -1.67
CA MET A 878 -1.82 -17.08 -0.29
C MET A 878 -3.12 -16.28 -0.25
N PRO A 879 -4.02 -16.49 0.73
CA PRO A 879 -5.09 -15.56 1.04
C PRO A 879 -4.55 -14.17 1.39
N HIS A 880 -5.34 -13.14 1.11
CA HIS A 880 -5.08 -11.77 1.55
C HIS A 880 -6.33 -11.25 2.24
N LEU A 881 -6.22 -10.96 3.54
CA LEU A 881 -7.25 -10.35 4.35
C LEU A 881 -6.72 -8.99 4.85
N GLU A 882 -7.40 -7.91 4.50
CA GLU A 882 -7.14 -6.59 5.09
C GLU A 882 -8.12 -6.39 6.27
N THR A 883 -7.59 -6.39 7.49
CA THR A 883 -8.37 -6.23 8.74
C THR A 883 -8.08 -4.87 9.37
N SER A 884 -9.05 -3.96 9.41
CA SER A 884 -8.87 -2.57 9.87
C SER A 884 -9.76 -2.22 11.07
N TRP A 885 -9.19 -1.64 12.13
CA TRP A 885 -9.91 -1.18 13.33
C TRP A 885 -9.24 0.00 14.06
N THR A 886 -9.94 0.55 15.05
CA THR A 886 -9.44 1.61 15.95
C THR A 886 -8.64 1.00 17.10
N ALA A 887 -7.44 1.51 17.34
CA ALA A 887 -6.51 1.03 18.37
C ALA A 887 -6.91 1.45 19.81
#